data_AF-A0AAD5BMQ1-F1
#
_entry.id   AF-A0AAD5BMQ1-F1
#
_cell.length_a   1.000
_cell.length_b   1.000
_cell.length_c   1.000
_cell.angle_alpha   90.00
_cell.angle_beta   90.00
_cell.angle_gamma   90.00
#
_symmetry.space_group_name_H-M   'P 1'
#
loop_
_entity.id
_entity.type
_entity.pdbx_description
1 polymer ?
#
loop_
_entity_poly.entity_id
_entity_poly.type
_entity_poly.pdbx_seq_one_letter_code
_entity_poly.pdbx_strand_id
1 'polypeptide(L)'
;MITKDPYGALTSWNDSLNFCDWAGVTCGKRHRRVTSLRLLSQGLEGFLSPHLGNLSFLRVLVFYNNSFQGAIPHELGRLSRLSLLSLYKNKFNAVIPTNISRCSSLEKLDLSNNELVGSIPKDISFLSKLTFLSLGDNKLTGGIPPFLGNLTSMEKFSVTNSPLGGSIPNTLGHWKNLAEFYSYNCNLHGSIPYEFSRLSRLRVLYLGYNKFSGTILANISSCSNLETLDLSRNELVGSIPKEMALLSKLSFLSLSNNKLTSGIPSFLGNLTSMEVFVVNDNPLGGSIPNTLGYWKNFKEIYAGSCNLYGMIPRSIYNLSLLASLSLPYNQLTDSLPPTIGAKFPRFVFFELQGNQLTGPLPTFIVNCSKLEYLDVGENKLSGKVAIDFSKLRDVRFIRLSKNLFGSKEDDELKFIDSLKNCTRLEKLGLDNCKFQGVIPRSIEGNRFIGNIPSSIGNLQKLQMVGLDKNQFSGKIPNAIGNLSLLIKLYLSSNMLEGLRDNKLSGEIPTQVLQLSSLSILLDLSHNNLCGSLPIEVGDLNTLSVLDLSYNNLSGNIPSSVGGCESLLKLSLRGNLFRGQISQFFERFLLESLDISYNDFEGEIPVLGVFANASAFSFSGNSKLCGGVIGLRLPKCKEQRNIKRKFHTFIIVILTASTLLTVIFLAYVWYKKKRKIQLAQSSTSKNVSYNQLLKATDGFSEANLIGNGGFGSVYKGILDEDNDKFVAIKVLHLQNRGAERSFMRECEAWRNIRHRNLLKILTLCSSIDFQGNDFKALVYEFMPNGSLHDWLHSSERTPRLNLRKIINILTDVAYALDYIHNQCIPIIVHGDLKPSNILLDDDMVAHVGDFGLARFFGTSYPNSSTGIRGTIGYAAPEYGLGNEMTTSGDAYSFGILLLEVMTGKSPTDDIFNENLSLHKFASAALQD
;
A
#
# COMPACT_ATOMS: atom_id res chain seq x y z
N MET A 1 -10.68 12.77 50.63
CA MET A 1 -11.11 14.18 50.79
C MET A 1 -11.23 14.81 49.42
N ILE A 2 -12.23 15.68 49.22
CA ILE A 2 -12.44 16.41 47.96
C ILE A 2 -11.37 17.50 47.86
N THR A 3 -10.69 17.57 46.73
CA THR A 3 -9.62 18.53 46.45
C THR A 3 -10.09 19.65 45.52
N LYS A 4 -11.07 19.39 44.65
CA LYS A 4 -11.70 20.42 43.80
C LYS A 4 -13.19 20.18 43.65
N ASP A 5 -13.93 21.29 43.63
CA ASP A 5 -15.37 21.36 43.36
C ASP A 5 -15.63 22.54 42.41
N PRO A 6 -15.39 22.37 41.09
CA PRO A 6 -15.40 23.48 40.14
C PRO A 6 -16.79 24.09 39.92
N TYR A 7 -17.84 23.33 40.17
CA TYR A 7 -19.24 23.78 39.99
C TYR A 7 -19.92 24.16 41.31
N GLY A 8 -19.20 24.13 42.43
CA GLY A 8 -19.76 24.43 43.75
C GLY A 8 -20.88 23.47 44.14
N ALA A 9 -20.81 22.20 43.72
CA ALA A 9 -21.83 21.19 43.99
C ALA A 9 -22.02 20.91 45.49
N LEU A 10 -20.97 21.13 46.29
CA LEU A 10 -20.95 20.91 47.73
C LEU A 10 -21.12 22.21 48.53
N THR A 11 -21.46 23.34 47.89
CA THR A 11 -21.64 24.64 48.58
C THR A 11 -22.68 24.62 49.69
N SER A 12 -23.73 23.80 49.55
CA SER A 12 -24.77 23.59 50.57
C SER A 12 -24.32 22.71 51.74
N TRP A 13 -23.18 22.01 51.63
CA TRP A 13 -22.68 21.07 52.64
C TRP A 13 -21.89 21.82 53.71
N ASN A 14 -22.61 22.65 54.46
CA ASN A 14 -22.08 23.46 55.52
C ASN A 14 -23.02 23.42 56.74
N ASP A 15 -22.62 24.06 57.83
CA ASP A 15 -23.38 24.06 59.09
C ASP A 15 -24.62 24.97 59.07
N SER A 16 -24.86 25.70 57.96
CA SER A 16 -26.00 26.63 57.83
C SER A 16 -27.31 25.94 57.42
N LEU A 17 -27.23 24.73 56.85
CA LEU A 17 -28.39 23.95 56.43
C LEU A 17 -28.41 22.59 57.12
N ASN A 18 -29.59 22.05 57.38
CA ASN A 18 -29.71 20.66 57.82
C ASN A 18 -29.16 19.74 56.73
N PHE A 19 -28.40 18.70 57.10
CA PHE A 19 -27.78 17.79 56.15
C PHE A 19 -28.78 17.06 55.24
N CYS A 20 -30.05 16.97 55.62
CA CYS A 20 -31.10 16.42 54.78
C CYS A 20 -31.49 17.33 53.60
N ASP A 21 -31.13 18.61 53.67
CA ASP A 21 -31.38 19.63 52.64
C ASP A 21 -30.13 19.90 51.79
N TRP A 22 -29.01 19.23 52.09
CA TRP A 22 -27.78 19.31 51.29
C TRP A 22 -28.00 18.75 49.88
N ALA A 23 -27.42 19.41 48.89
CA ALA A 23 -27.48 19.00 47.49
C ALA A 23 -26.99 17.55 47.32
N GLY A 24 -27.79 16.72 46.65
CA GLY A 24 -27.47 15.31 46.41
C GLY A 24 -27.70 14.37 47.60
N VAL A 25 -28.14 14.87 48.76
CA VAL A 25 -28.49 14.05 49.94
C VAL A 25 -30.00 13.79 49.98
N THR A 26 -30.41 12.59 50.39
CA THR A 26 -31.81 12.29 50.70
C THR A 26 -31.91 11.51 51.99
N CYS A 27 -32.71 12.02 52.93
CA CYS A 27 -32.98 11.38 54.21
C CYS A 27 -34.27 10.56 54.23
N GLY A 28 -34.29 9.52 55.07
CA GLY A 28 -35.49 8.74 55.32
C GLY A 28 -36.54 9.54 56.10
N LYS A 29 -37.81 9.43 55.70
CA LYS A 29 -38.94 10.19 56.26
C LYS A 29 -39.10 10.04 57.78
N ARG A 30 -38.88 8.82 58.32
CA ARG A 30 -39.14 8.50 59.75
C ARG A 30 -37.98 8.86 60.68
N HIS A 31 -36.74 8.54 60.29
CA HIS A 31 -35.57 8.66 61.17
C HIS A 31 -34.67 9.84 60.84
N ARG A 32 -34.96 10.60 59.77
CA ARG A 32 -34.14 11.71 59.27
C ARG A 32 -32.65 11.34 59.10
N ARG A 33 -32.39 10.07 58.79
CA ARG A 33 -31.05 9.52 58.51
C ARG A 33 -30.80 9.54 56.99
N VAL A 34 -29.58 9.80 56.55
CA VAL A 34 -29.21 9.72 55.12
C VAL A 34 -29.46 8.32 54.56
N THR A 35 -30.18 8.25 53.44
CA THR A 35 -30.59 7.02 52.74
C THR A 35 -30.13 6.96 51.29
N SER A 36 -29.90 8.11 50.66
CA SER A 36 -29.35 8.21 49.31
C SER A 36 -28.34 9.34 49.24
N LEU A 37 -27.25 9.11 48.53
CA LEU A 37 -26.24 10.10 48.20
C LEU A 37 -25.92 10.02 46.70
N ARG A 38 -26.23 11.07 45.96
CA ARG A 38 -26.12 11.13 44.49
C ARG A 38 -25.43 12.42 44.05
N LEU A 39 -24.22 12.30 43.50
CA LEU A 39 -23.44 13.41 42.95
C LEU A 39 -23.02 13.04 41.52
N LEU A 40 -23.88 13.38 40.55
CA LEU A 40 -23.73 12.96 39.14
C LEU A 40 -23.06 14.07 38.33
N SER A 41 -21.96 13.78 37.63
CA SER A 41 -21.33 14.71 36.69
C SER A 41 -21.00 16.09 37.28
N GLN A 42 -20.55 16.12 38.53
CA GLN A 42 -20.29 17.37 39.28
C GLN A 42 -18.83 17.84 39.18
N GLY A 43 -18.00 17.19 38.35
CA GLY A 43 -16.60 17.55 38.19
C GLY A 43 -15.77 17.41 39.47
N LEU A 44 -16.25 16.69 40.48
CA LEU A 44 -15.62 16.56 41.78
C LEU A 44 -14.29 15.80 41.66
N GLU A 45 -13.23 16.34 42.25
CA GLU A 45 -11.89 15.73 42.27
C GLU A 45 -11.52 15.35 43.71
N GLY A 46 -10.83 14.22 43.89
CA GLY A 46 -10.25 13.82 45.17
C GLY A 46 -10.47 12.35 45.51
N PHE A 47 -10.51 12.02 46.80
CA PHE A 47 -10.59 10.64 47.29
C PHE A 47 -11.91 10.37 48.02
N LEU A 48 -12.45 9.18 47.82
CA LEU A 48 -13.64 8.71 48.52
C LEU A 48 -13.35 8.54 50.02
N SER A 49 -14.14 9.21 50.88
CA SER A 49 -13.88 9.21 52.32
C SER A 49 -14.28 7.88 52.97
N PRO A 50 -13.41 7.26 53.80
CA PRO A 50 -13.76 6.08 54.60
C PRO A 50 -14.99 6.28 55.50
N HIS A 51 -15.23 7.52 55.94
CA HIS A 51 -16.36 7.88 56.81
C HIS A 51 -17.73 7.66 56.16
N LEU A 52 -17.82 7.52 54.84
CA LEU A 52 -19.06 7.11 54.17
C LEU A 52 -19.58 5.77 54.70
N GLY A 53 -18.69 4.87 55.13
CA GLY A 53 -19.05 3.60 55.76
C GLY A 53 -19.83 3.75 57.07
N ASN A 54 -19.84 4.94 57.69
CA ASN A 54 -20.60 5.21 58.92
C ASN A 54 -22.07 5.60 58.66
N LEU A 55 -22.46 5.82 57.40
CA LEU A 55 -23.83 6.15 57.02
C LEU A 55 -24.72 4.89 56.99
N SER A 56 -24.93 4.25 58.15
CA SER A 56 -25.57 2.93 58.29
C SER A 56 -27.00 2.77 57.71
N PHE A 57 -27.67 3.85 57.31
CA PHE A 57 -28.99 3.81 56.66
C PHE A 57 -28.91 3.98 55.13
N LEU A 58 -27.71 4.18 54.58
CA LEU A 58 -27.50 4.42 53.16
C LEU A 58 -27.91 3.18 52.35
N ARG A 59 -28.75 3.43 51.34
CA ARG A 59 -29.25 2.45 50.37
C ARG A 59 -28.70 2.70 48.97
N VAL A 60 -28.44 3.96 48.65
CA VAL A 60 -28.00 4.38 47.33
C VAL A 60 -26.78 5.26 47.46
N LEU A 61 -25.69 4.88 46.77
CA LEU A 61 -24.48 5.68 46.63
C LEU A 61 -24.11 5.75 45.15
N VAL A 62 -24.23 6.95 44.55
CA VAL A 62 -23.95 7.17 43.12
C VAL A 62 -23.06 8.38 42.92
N PHE A 63 -21.83 8.13 42.51
CA PHE A 63 -20.83 9.14 42.16
C PHE A 63 -20.41 9.04 40.69
N TYR A 64 -21.42 8.97 39.82
CA TYR A 64 -21.27 8.88 38.37
C TYR A 64 -20.48 10.06 37.77
N ASN A 65 -19.51 9.77 36.89
CA ASN A 65 -18.82 10.75 36.04
C ASN A 65 -18.16 11.90 36.81
N ASN A 66 -17.24 11.58 37.71
CA ASN A 66 -16.41 12.57 38.41
C ASN A 66 -14.92 12.21 38.25
N SER A 67 -14.04 12.83 39.03
CA SER A 67 -12.60 12.55 39.07
C SER A 67 -12.17 11.98 40.42
N PHE A 68 -12.98 11.10 41.02
CA PHE A 68 -12.58 10.38 42.23
C PHE A 68 -11.46 9.39 41.94
N GLN A 69 -10.41 9.37 42.75
CA GLN A 69 -9.21 8.55 42.55
C GLN A 69 -8.81 7.76 43.80
N GLY A 70 -7.80 6.90 43.64
CA GLY A 70 -7.28 6.04 44.70
C GLY A 70 -8.08 4.75 44.89
N ALA A 71 -8.03 4.20 46.11
CA ALA A 71 -8.75 2.97 46.45
C ALA A 71 -10.21 3.23 46.82
N ILE A 72 -11.08 2.27 46.49
CA ILE A 72 -12.43 2.21 47.04
C ILE A 72 -12.31 1.82 48.52
N PRO A 73 -12.79 2.64 49.49
CA PRO A 73 -12.62 2.37 50.91
C PRO A 73 -13.30 1.06 51.34
N HIS A 74 -12.56 0.22 52.07
CA HIS A 74 -13.05 -1.07 52.55
C HIS A 74 -14.19 -0.91 53.58
N GLU A 75 -14.29 0.25 54.23
CA GLU A 75 -15.34 0.64 55.16
C GLU A 75 -16.73 0.71 54.51
N LEU A 76 -16.82 0.85 53.17
CA LEU A 76 -18.10 0.75 52.46
C LEU A 76 -18.80 -0.59 52.71
N GLY A 77 -18.04 -1.65 53.03
CA GLY A 77 -18.58 -2.95 53.43
C GLY A 77 -19.42 -2.93 54.72
N ARG A 78 -19.39 -1.84 55.50
CA ARG A 78 -20.25 -1.66 56.69
C ARG A 78 -21.70 -1.31 56.33
N LEU A 79 -21.96 -0.92 55.09
CA LEU A 79 -23.26 -0.44 54.62
C LEU A 79 -24.19 -1.61 54.24
N SER A 80 -24.64 -2.38 55.24
CA SER A 80 -25.47 -3.58 55.03
C SER A 80 -26.81 -3.35 54.33
N ARG A 81 -27.28 -2.09 54.29
CA ARG A 81 -28.52 -1.67 53.62
C ARG A 81 -28.31 -1.14 52.19
N LEU A 82 -27.05 -1.03 51.75
CA LEU A 82 -26.72 -0.52 50.42
C LEU A 82 -27.27 -1.48 49.37
N SER A 83 -28.16 -0.97 48.52
CA SER A 83 -28.75 -1.72 47.40
C SER A 83 -28.16 -1.30 46.05
N LEU A 84 -27.70 -0.06 45.92
CA LEU A 84 -27.09 0.44 44.69
C LEU A 84 -25.79 1.17 45.03
N LEU A 85 -24.69 0.68 44.43
CA LEU A 85 -23.40 1.34 44.40
C LEU A 85 -22.96 1.56 42.95
N SER A 86 -22.82 2.82 42.55
CA SER A 86 -22.27 3.18 41.24
C SER A 86 -21.17 4.21 41.38
N LEU A 87 -19.97 3.82 40.97
CA LEU A 87 -18.76 4.64 40.88
C LEU A 87 -18.31 4.80 39.42
N TYR A 88 -19.24 4.62 38.48
CA TYR A 88 -18.98 4.66 37.05
C TYR A 88 -18.27 5.94 36.63
N LYS A 89 -17.29 5.80 35.71
CA LYS A 89 -16.57 6.92 35.09
C LYS A 89 -15.87 7.80 36.13
N ASN A 90 -14.85 7.23 36.76
CA ASN A 90 -13.95 7.89 37.70
C ASN A 90 -12.50 7.42 37.44
N LYS A 91 -11.59 7.64 38.39
CA LYS A 91 -10.16 7.31 38.31
C LYS A 91 -9.73 6.36 39.44
N PHE A 92 -10.62 5.50 39.95
CA PHE A 92 -10.26 4.52 40.98
C PHE A 92 -9.25 3.53 40.40
N ASN A 93 -8.09 3.38 41.03
CA ASN A 93 -6.91 2.72 40.43
C ASN A 93 -6.31 1.57 41.27
N ALA A 94 -7.02 1.15 42.31
CA ALA A 94 -6.62 0.03 43.17
C ALA A 94 -7.47 -1.23 42.88
N VAL A 95 -7.26 -2.27 43.69
CA VAL A 95 -8.07 -3.51 43.62
C VAL A 95 -9.49 -3.29 44.13
N ILE A 96 -10.43 -4.12 43.64
CA ILE A 96 -11.80 -4.16 44.17
C ILE A 96 -11.75 -4.70 45.62
N PRO A 97 -12.23 -3.96 46.63
CA PRO A 97 -12.12 -4.39 48.03
C PRO A 97 -13.05 -5.57 48.31
N THR A 98 -12.51 -6.65 48.89
CA THR A 98 -13.27 -7.86 49.25
C THR A 98 -14.41 -7.57 50.23
N ASN A 99 -14.26 -6.57 51.10
CA ASN A 99 -15.26 -6.15 52.08
C ASN A 99 -16.58 -5.69 51.45
N ILE A 100 -16.62 -5.33 50.16
CA ILE A 100 -17.86 -4.99 49.47
C ILE A 100 -18.89 -6.13 49.51
N SER A 101 -18.42 -7.37 49.64
CA SER A 101 -19.25 -8.58 49.83
C SER A 101 -20.13 -8.54 51.07
N ARG A 102 -19.82 -7.70 52.06
CA ARG A 102 -20.62 -7.53 53.29
C ARG A 102 -21.85 -6.65 53.09
N CYS A 103 -21.98 -5.96 51.96
CA CYS A 103 -23.18 -5.25 51.56
C CYS A 103 -24.26 -6.24 51.10
N SER A 104 -24.80 -7.05 52.02
CA SER A 104 -25.71 -8.17 51.71
C SER A 104 -27.04 -7.77 51.05
N SER A 105 -27.37 -6.48 51.03
CA SER A 105 -28.55 -5.95 50.32
C SER A 105 -28.24 -5.47 48.89
N LEU A 106 -27.01 -5.59 48.41
CA LEU A 106 -26.58 -5.00 47.14
C LEU A 106 -27.23 -5.72 45.95
N GLU A 107 -27.96 -4.95 45.15
CA GLU A 107 -28.65 -5.40 43.94
C GLU A 107 -27.91 -4.94 42.69
N LYS A 108 -27.31 -3.75 42.71
CA LYS A 108 -26.60 -3.16 41.57
C LYS A 108 -25.22 -2.66 41.98
N LEU A 109 -24.19 -3.19 41.32
CA LEU A 109 -22.81 -2.77 41.46
C LEU A 109 -22.25 -2.34 40.11
N ASP A 110 -21.93 -1.06 39.98
CA ASP A 110 -21.31 -0.48 38.79
C ASP A 110 -19.98 0.18 39.14
N LEU A 111 -18.88 -0.46 38.75
CA LEU A 111 -17.52 0.04 38.90
C LEU A 111 -16.86 0.28 37.53
N SER A 112 -17.65 0.30 36.44
CA SER A 112 -17.11 0.39 35.09
C SER A 112 -16.52 1.76 34.76
N ASN A 113 -15.64 1.81 33.78
CA ASN A 113 -14.93 3.01 33.32
C ASN A 113 -14.11 3.65 34.45
N ASN A 114 -13.12 2.90 34.94
CA ASN A 114 -12.18 3.29 35.99
C ASN A 114 -10.78 2.73 35.63
N GLU A 115 -9.84 2.77 36.58
CA GLU A 115 -8.50 2.22 36.43
C GLU A 115 -8.25 1.01 37.34
N LEU A 116 -9.30 0.30 37.76
CA LEU A 116 -9.21 -0.78 38.74
C LEU A 116 -8.31 -1.91 38.22
N VAL A 117 -7.46 -2.43 39.11
CA VAL A 117 -6.46 -3.47 38.80
C VAL A 117 -6.73 -4.76 39.58
N GLY A 118 -6.00 -5.82 39.26
CA GLY A 118 -6.10 -7.11 39.94
C GLY A 118 -7.26 -7.97 39.42
N SER A 119 -7.61 -9.01 40.16
CA SER A 119 -8.67 -9.96 39.77
C SER A 119 -10.01 -9.64 40.40
N ILE A 120 -11.08 -10.19 39.81
CA ILE A 120 -12.44 -10.12 40.35
C ILE A 120 -12.48 -10.95 41.65
N PRO A 121 -12.75 -10.35 42.83
CA PRO A 121 -12.69 -11.06 44.10
C PRO A 121 -13.74 -12.17 44.24
N LYS A 122 -13.34 -13.30 44.85
CA LYS A 122 -14.24 -14.44 45.11
C LYS A 122 -15.41 -14.12 46.02
N ASP A 123 -15.21 -13.19 46.93
CA ASP A 123 -16.20 -12.77 47.91
C ASP A 123 -17.40 -12.07 47.27
N ILE A 124 -17.30 -11.59 46.02
CA ILE A 124 -18.46 -11.06 45.27
C ILE A 124 -19.58 -12.11 45.15
N SER A 125 -19.23 -13.40 45.16
CA SER A 125 -20.22 -14.50 45.15
C SER A 125 -21.16 -14.52 46.37
N PHE A 126 -20.84 -13.81 47.46
CA PHE A 126 -21.71 -13.70 48.63
C PHE A 126 -22.85 -12.68 48.46
N LEU A 127 -22.82 -11.87 47.40
CA LEU A 127 -23.84 -10.86 47.10
C LEU A 127 -25.06 -11.48 46.40
N SER A 128 -25.79 -12.36 47.10
CA SER A 128 -26.87 -13.19 46.51
C SER A 128 -28.04 -12.43 45.88
N LYS A 129 -28.21 -11.14 46.20
CA LYS A 129 -29.23 -10.25 45.62
C LYS A 129 -28.76 -9.51 44.36
N LEU A 130 -27.50 -9.66 43.97
CA LEU A 130 -26.92 -8.90 42.87
C LEU A 130 -27.57 -9.30 41.54
N THR A 131 -28.25 -8.35 40.90
CA THR A 131 -28.89 -8.51 39.58
C THR A 131 -28.09 -7.80 38.49
N PHE A 132 -27.30 -6.78 38.85
CA PHE A 132 -26.47 -6.02 37.91
C PHE A 132 -25.03 -5.95 38.43
N LEU A 133 -24.09 -6.39 37.60
CA LEU A 133 -22.66 -6.25 37.84
C LEU A 133 -21.96 -5.73 36.58
N SER A 134 -21.44 -4.50 36.66
CA SER A 134 -20.64 -3.89 35.59
C SER A 134 -19.25 -3.52 36.09
N LEU A 135 -18.24 -4.11 35.46
CA LEU A 135 -16.82 -3.95 35.76
C LEU A 135 -15.99 -3.57 34.53
N GLY A 136 -16.63 -3.34 33.38
CA GLY A 136 -15.94 -3.05 32.11
C GLY A 136 -15.13 -1.76 32.13
N ASP A 137 -14.28 -1.57 31.13
CA ASP A 137 -13.38 -0.43 30.96
C ASP A 137 -12.52 -0.21 32.22
N ASN A 138 -11.78 -1.27 32.59
CA ASN A 138 -10.84 -1.29 33.71
C ASN A 138 -9.57 -2.09 33.32
N LYS A 139 -8.60 -2.19 34.23
CA LYS A 139 -7.36 -2.95 34.05
C LYS A 139 -7.41 -4.31 34.77
N LEU A 140 -8.60 -4.92 34.83
CA LEU A 140 -8.82 -6.19 35.53
C LEU A 140 -8.20 -7.37 34.77
N THR A 141 -7.64 -8.33 35.51
CA THR A 141 -6.94 -9.53 35.02
C THR A 141 -7.43 -10.81 35.71
N GLY A 142 -6.99 -11.98 35.27
CA GLY A 142 -7.21 -13.25 36.00
C GLY A 142 -8.51 -13.98 35.66
N GLY A 143 -9.11 -13.66 34.52
CA GLY A 143 -10.29 -14.32 33.95
C GLY A 143 -11.61 -14.00 34.64
N ILE A 144 -12.70 -14.48 34.04
CA ILE A 144 -14.03 -14.48 34.68
C ILE A 144 -14.05 -15.67 35.66
N PRO A 145 -14.21 -15.45 36.97
CA PRO A 145 -14.08 -16.56 37.89
C PRO A 145 -15.32 -17.46 37.97
N PRO A 146 -15.16 -18.80 38.13
CA PRO A 146 -16.29 -19.74 38.17
C PRO A 146 -17.28 -19.53 39.32
N PHE A 147 -16.84 -19.03 40.48
CA PHE A 147 -17.69 -18.80 41.65
C PHE A 147 -18.79 -17.76 41.43
N LEU A 148 -18.67 -16.92 40.39
CA LEU A 148 -19.73 -15.99 40.01
C LEU A 148 -21.02 -16.72 39.58
N GLY A 149 -20.92 -17.99 39.16
CA GLY A 149 -22.08 -18.84 38.87
C GLY A 149 -23.03 -19.05 40.07
N ASN A 150 -22.60 -18.77 41.30
CA ASN A 150 -23.46 -18.81 42.49
C ASN A 150 -24.46 -17.64 42.57
N LEU A 151 -24.26 -16.58 41.79
CA LEU A 151 -25.14 -15.41 41.73
C LEU A 151 -26.36 -15.66 40.84
N THR A 152 -27.27 -16.53 41.27
CA THR A 152 -28.44 -16.95 40.47
C THR A 152 -29.46 -15.84 40.20
N SER A 153 -29.36 -14.71 40.91
CA SER A 153 -30.17 -13.50 40.70
C SER A 153 -29.69 -12.63 39.53
N MET A 154 -28.55 -12.95 38.90
CA MET A 154 -27.94 -12.11 37.87
C MET A 154 -28.87 -11.91 36.66
N GLU A 155 -29.09 -10.65 36.28
CA GLU A 155 -29.86 -10.22 35.11
C GLU A 155 -28.96 -9.59 34.04
N LYS A 156 -27.94 -8.83 34.47
CA LYS A 156 -27.00 -8.15 33.58
C LYS A 156 -25.57 -8.23 34.10
N PHE A 157 -24.68 -8.74 33.27
CA PHE A 157 -23.25 -8.85 33.56
C PHE A 157 -22.41 -8.18 32.47
N SER A 158 -21.48 -7.32 32.85
CA SER A 158 -20.57 -6.64 31.93
C SER A 158 -19.13 -6.58 32.45
N VAL A 159 -18.18 -6.99 31.62
CA VAL A 159 -16.72 -6.93 31.87
C VAL A 159 -15.95 -6.44 30.64
N THR A 160 -16.60 -5.65 29.76
CA THR A 160 -16.04 -5.19 28.48
C THR A 160 -14.70 -4.48 28.60
N ASN A 161 -13.86 -4.49 27.57
CA ASN A 161 -12.61 -3.72 27.50
C ASN A 161 -11.72 -3.89 28.75
N SER A 162 -11.52 -5.13 29.19
CA SER A 162 -10.66 -5.45 30.35
C SER A 162 -9.78 -6.65 30.01
N PRO A 163 -8.45 -6.61 30.24
CA PRO A 163 -7.52 -7.67 29.81
C PRO A 163 -7.61 -8.92 30.70
N LEU A 164 -8.80 -9.50 30.85
CA LEU A 164 -9.09 -10.59 31.77
C LEU A 164 -8.31 -11.86 31.42
N GLY A 165 -8.29 -12.25 30.14
CA GLY A 165 -7.79 -13.57 29.74
C GLY A 165 -8.70 -14.71 30.20
N GLY A 166 -8.22 -15.96 30.13
CA GLY A 166 -8.99 -17.14 30.53
C GLY A 166 -10.17 -17.47 29.63
N SER A 167 -10.97 -18.47 30.02
CA SER A 167 -12.21 -18.88 29.34
C SER A 167 -13.44 -18.39 30.10
N ILE A 168 -14.61 -18.45 29.45
CA ILE A 168 -15.89 -18.25 30.14
C ILE A 168 -16.21 -19.52 30.95
N PRO A 169 -16.41 -19.43 32.28
CA PRO A 169 -16.79 -20.59 33.08
C PRO A 169 -18.16 -21.14 32.71
N ASN A 170 -18.27 -22.46 32.68
CA ASN A 170 -19.55 -23.13 32.45
C ASN A 170 -20.58 -22.92 33.58
N THR A 171 -20.12 -22.63 34.79
CA THR A 171 -20.95 -22.32 35.95
C THR A 171 -21.85 -21.11 35.74
N LEU A 172 -21.53 -20.21 34.81
CA LEU A 172 -22.38 -19.07 34.47
C LEU A 172 -23.71 -19.50 33.81
N GLY A 173 -23.80 -20.74 33.31
CA GLY A 173 -25.07 -21.33 32.85
C GLY A 173 -26.12 -21.49 33.96
N HIS A 174 -25.78 -21.23 35.22
CA HIS A 174 -26.73 -21.18 36.33
C HIS A 174 -27.51 -19.87 36.44
N TRP A 175 -27.12 -18.82 35.71
CA TRP A 175 -27.77 -17.51 35.73
C TRP A 175 -29.08 -17.49 34.93
N LYS A 176 -30.10 -18.24 35.37
CA LYS A 176 -31.38 -18.39 34.66
C LYS A 176 -32.13 -17.07 34.42
N ASN A 177 -31.81 -16.02 35.18
CA ASN A 177 -32.39 -14.68 35.03
C ASN A 177 -31.63 -13.77 34.06
N LEU A 178 -30.48 -14.21 33.54
CA LEU A 178 -29.61 -13.39 32.71
C LEU A 178 -30.31 -12.99 31.42
N ALA A 179 -30.41 -11.68 31.21
CA ALA A 179 -30.94 -11.07 30.01
C ALA A 179 -29.82 -10.48 29.14
N GLU A 180 -28.75 -9.99 29.73
CA GLU A 180 -27.67 -9.33 28.99
C GLU A 180 -26.27 -9.74 29.49
N PHE A 181 -25.42 -10.19 28.57
CA PHE A 181 -24.04 -10.56 28.84
C PHE A 181 -23.09 -9.83 27.89
N TYR A 182 -22.20 -9.01 28.46
CA TYR A 182 -21.21 -8.23 27.72
C TYR A 182 -19.79 -8.58 28.14
N SER A 183 -19.01 -9.15 27.23
CA SER A 183 -17.58 -9.42 27.42
C SER A 183 -16.79 -9.15 26.13
N TYR A 184 -17.11 -8.02 25.48
CA TYR A 184 -16.41 -7.53 24.30
C TYR A 184 -14.98 -7.08 24.65
N ASN A 185 -13.99 -7.45 23.84
CA ASN A 185 -12.59 -7.02 23.99
C ASN A 185 -11.98 -7.35 25.37
N CYS A 186 -12.00 -8.64 25.73
CA CYS A 186 -11.55 -9.11 27.04
C CYS A 186 -10.36 -10.07 27.02
N ASN A 187 -9.79 -10.34 25.83
CA ASN A 187 -8.76 -11.37 25.62
C ASN A 187 -9.21 -12.79 26.08
N LEU A 188 -10.53 -13.04 26.12
CA LEU A 188 -11.10 -14.34 26.47
C LEU A 188 -10.81 -15.36 25.35
N HIS A 189 -10.59 -16.62 25.71
CA HIS A 189 -10.29 -17.70 24.76
C HIS A 189 -11.03 -19.00 25.11
N GLY A 190 -10.81 -20.04 24.30
CA GLY A 190 -11.49 -21.32 24.43
C GLY A 190 -12.82 -21.33 23.66
N SER A 191 -13.72 -22.25 24.01
CA SER A 191 -15.05 -22.33 23.41
C SER A 191 -16.09 -21.54 24.22
N ILE A 192 -17.16 -21.14 23.54
CA ILE A 192 -18.36 -20.65 24.22
C ILE A 192 -18.98 -21.84 25.00
N PRO A 193 -19.35 -21.70 26.29
CA PRO A 193 -19.90 -22.81 27.07
C PRO A 193 -21.26 -23.28 26.54
N TYR A 194 -21.44 -24.60 26.41
CA TYR A 194 -22.72 -25.16 25.96
C TYR A 194 -23.86 -24.90 26.97
N GLU A 195 -23.53 -24.71 28.25
CA GLU A 195 -24.48 -24.40 29.31
C GLU A 195 -25.20 -23.06 29.10
N PHE A 196 -24.70 -22.19 28.22
CA PHE A 196 -25.41 -20.96 27.81
C PHE A 196 -26.76 -21.29 27.15
N SER A 197 -26.93 -22.49 26.61
CA SER A 197 -28.23 -22.99 26.12
C SER A 197 -29.34 -23.01 27.19
N ARG A 198 -28.98 -22.97 28.48
CA ARG A 198 -29.94 -22.93 29.60
C ARG A 198 -30.45 -21.51 29.90
N LEU A 199 -29.87 -20.48 29.29
CA LEU A 199 -30.16 -19.07 29.55
C LEU A 199 -31.34 -18.59 28.69
N SER A 200 -32.53 -19.14 28.93
CA SER A 200 -33.72 -18.87 28.11
C SER A 200 -34.19 -17.42 28.10
N ARG A 201 -33.75 -16.59 29.06
CA ARG A 201 -34.04 -15.15 29.15
C ARG A 201 -33.02 -14.27 28.42
N LEU A 202 -31.93 -14.84 27.91
CA LEU A 202 -30.87 -14.10 27.26
C LEU A 202 -31.39 -13.39 26.01
N ARG A 203 -31.21 -12.06 25.98
CA ARG A 203 -31.60 -11.16 24.89
C ARG A 203 -30.39 -10.61 24.17
N VAL A 204 -29.31 -10.32 24.90
CA VAL A 204 -28.10 -9.71 24.35
C VAL A 204 -26.87 -10.52 24.74
N LEU A 205 -26.09 -10.94 23.74
CA LEU A 205 -24.82 -11.62 23.92
C LEU A 205 -23.73 -10.94 23.07
N TYR A 206 -22.85 -10.19 23.72
CA TYR A 206 -21.68 -9.54 23.11
C TYR A 206 -20.38 -10.22 23.53
N LEU A 207 -19.79 -11.01 22.62
CA LEU A 207 -18.53 -11.73 22.79
C LEU A 207 -17.45 -11.30 21.78
N GLY A 208 -17.68 -10.22 21.03
CA GLY A 208 -16.77 -9.77 19.99
C GLY A 208 -15.38 -9.35 20.48
N TYR A 209 -14.39 -9.31 19.59
CA TYR A 209 -13.00 -8.92 19.86
C TYR A 209 -12.35 -9.79 20.94
N ASN A 210 -12.45 -11.12 20.81
CA ASN A 210 -11.82 -12.08 21.70
C ASN A 210 -11.04 -13.13 20.89
N LYS A 211 -10.66 -14.23 21.52
CA LYS A 211 -9.95 -15.37 20.92
C LYS A 211 -10.77 -16.65 21.05
N PHE A 212 -12.10 -16.56 20.95
CA PHE A 212 -12.95 -17.74 21.00
C PHE A 212 -12.71 -18.60 19.76
N SER A 213 -12.50 -19.90 19.97
CA SER A 213 -12.19 -20.90 18.95
C SER A 213 -13.26 -21.99 18.91
N GLY A 214 -13.26 -22.80 17.85
CA GLY A 214 -14.25 -23.86 17.64
C GLY A 214 -15.45 -23.37 16.83
N THR A 215 -16.54 -24.13 16.84
CA THR A 215 -17.72 -23.84 16.04
C THR A 215 -18.72 -22.95 16.79
N ILE A 216 -19.58 -22.25 16.05
CA ILE A 216 -20.76 -21.59 16.63
C ILE A 216 -21.69 -22.70 17.18
N LEU A 217 -22.04 -22.60 18.46
CA LEU A 217 -22.86 -23.61 19.14
C LEU A 217 -24.27 -23.68 18.54
N ALA A 218 -24.68 -24.84 18.01
CA ALA A 218 -26.04 -25.09 17.56
C ALA A 218 -27.09 -24.86 18.68
N ASN A 219 -26.72 -25.17 19.93
CA ASN A 219 -27.60 -25.06 21.09
C ASN A 219 -27.92 -23.61 21.51
N ILE A 220 -27.25 -22.61 20.93
CA ILE A 220 -27.61 -21.20 21.18
C ILE A 220 -29.06 -20.90 20.75
N SER A 221 -29.60 -21.70 19.83
CA SER A 221 -31.01 -21.72 19.43
C SER A 221 -32.01 -21.89 20.58
N SER A 222 -31.59 -22.45 21.72
CA SER A 222 -32.42 -22.56 22.92
C SER A 222 -32.68 -21.22 23.60
N CYS A 223 -31.87 -20.19 23.30
CA CYS A 223 -32.08 -18.82 23.77
C CYS A 223 -33.10 -18.11 22.87
N SER A 224 -34.36 -18.54 22.88
CA SER A 224 -35.41 -18.04 21.98
C SER A 224 -35.75 -16.55 22.13
N ASN A 225 -35.27 -15.90 23.21
CA ASN A 225 -35.40 -14.47 23.42
C ASN A 225 -34.24 -13.64 22.86
N LEU A 226 -33.23 -14.27 22.24
CA LEU A 226 -32.04 -13.58 21.76
C LEU A 226 -32.39 -12.59 20.64
N GLU A 227 -32.07 -11.32 20.88
CA GLU A 227 -32.29 -10.19 19.98
C GLU A 227 -30.99 -9.75 19.30
N THR A 228 -29.87 -9.87 20.01
CA THR A 228 -28.54 -9.41 19.58
C THR A 228 -27.49 -10.46 19.88
N LEU A 229 -26.76 -10.87 18.83
CA LEU A 229 -25.62 -11.77 18.92
C LEU A 229 -24.42 -11.16 18.19
N ASP A 230 -23.34 -10.87 18.92
CA ASP A 230 -22.07 -10.42 18.37
C ASP A 230 -20.95 -11.37 18.76
N LEU A 231 -20.43 -12.09 17.76
CA LEU A 231 -19.28 -12.98 17.84
C LEU A 231 -18.12 -12.49 16.96
N SER A 232 -18.15 -11.22 16.52
CA SER A 232 -17.16 -10.69 15.59
C SER A 232 -15.73 -10.69 16.14
N ARG A 233 -14.72 -10.74 15.27
CA ARG A 233 -13.29 -10.73 15.63
C ARG A 233 -12.96 -11.78 16.68
N ASN A 234 -13.13 -13.04 16.29
CA ASN A 234 -12.75 -14.22 17.06
C ASN A 234 -12.03 -15.22 16.12
N GLU A 235 -11.78 -16.43 16.60
CA GLU A 235 -11.16 -17.51 15.83
C GLU A 235 -12.16 -18.65 15.52
N LEU A 236 -13.44 -18.32 15.38
CA LEU A 236 -14.50 -19.30 15.14
C LEU A 236 -14.38 -19.91 13.75
N VAL A 237 -14.59 -21.21 13.65
CA VAL A 237 -14.47 -22.02 12.42
C VAL A 237 -15.78 -22.76 12.11
N GLY A 238 -15.85 -23.35 10.91
CA GLY A 238 -17.01 -24.14 10.48
C GLY A 238 -18.13 -23.29 9.91
N SER A 239 -19.32 -23.87 9.80
CA SER A 239 -20.48 -23.23 9.19
C SER A 239 -21.38 -22.53 10.20
N ILE A 240 -22.22 -21.62 9.71
CA ILE A 240 -23.33 -21.07 10.48
C ILE A 240 -24.35 -22.22 10.71
N PRO A 241 -24.73 -22.54 11.96
CA PRO A 241 -25.58 -23.70 12.26
C PRO A 241 -27.04 -23.45 11.87
N LYS A 242 -27.71 -24.49 11.33
CA LYS A 242 -29.12 -24.42 10.87
C LYS A 242 -30.11 -24.09 11.99
N GLU A 243 -29.76 -24.46 13.22
CA GLU A 243 -30.55 -24.23 14.41
C GLU A 243 -30.70 -22.73 14.71
N MET A 244 -29.81 -21.87 14.21
CA MET A 244 -29.97 -20.41 14.34
C MET A 244 -31.26 -19.89 13.70
N ALA A 245 -31.85 -20.60 12.73
CA ALA A 245 -33.15 -20.25 12.16
C ALA A 245 -34.30 -20.25 13.19
N LEU A 246 -34.11 -20.85 14.38
CA LEU A 246 -35.09 -20.88 15.46
C LEU A 246 -35.10 -19.59 16.31
N LEU A 247 -34.11 -18.71 16.15
CA LEU A 247 -33.97 -17.47 16.91
C LEU A 247 -34.87 -16.37 16.33
N SER A 248 -36.19 -16.54 16.45
CA SER A 248 -37.19 -15.69 15.78
C SER A 248 -37.18 -14.22 16.21
N LYS A 249 -36.51 -13.85 17.30
CA LYS A 249 -36.33 -12.45 17.76
C LYS A 249 -35.00 -11.82 17.34
N LEU A 250 -34.09 -12.58 16.72
CA LEU A 250 -32.75 -12.12 16.40
C LEU A 250 -32.82 -11.03 15.32
N SER A 251 -32.49 -9.80 15.73
CA SER A 251 -32.51 -8.61 14.87
C SER A 251 -31.11 -8.13 14.49
N PHE A 252 -30.11 -8.43 15.32
CA PHE A 252 -28.72 -8.09 15.07
C PHE A 252 -27.84 -9.35 15.15
N LEU A 253 -27.13 -9.65 14.07
CA LEU A 253 -26.17 -10.74 14.01
C LEU A 253 -24.85 -10.25 13.41
N SER A 254 -23.79 -10.31 14.21
CA SER A 254 -22.43 -9.98 13.79
C SER A 254 -21.50 -11.18 13.99
N LEU A 255 -20.90 -11.66 12.89
CA LEU A 255 -19.95 -12.77 12.84
C LEU A 255 -18.65 -12.39 12.12
N SER A 256 -18.43 -11.09 11.83
CA SER A 256 -17.31 -10.65 11.01
C SER A 256 -15.95 -11.03 11.57
N ASN A 257 -14.93 -11.10 10.72
CA ASN A 257 -13.54 -11.37 11.10
C ASN A 257 -13.42 -12.68 11.91
N ASN A 258 -13.87 -13.78 11.33
CA ASN A 258 -13.71 -15.13 11.83
C ASN A 258 -13.16 -16.02 10.70
N LYS A 259 -13.16 -17.34 10.90
CA LYS A 259 -12.72 -18.34 9.93
C LYS A 259 -13.90 -19.20 9.46
N LEU A 260 -15.10 -18.60 9.35
CA LEU A 260 -16.32 -19.31 8.97
C LEU A 260 -16.34 -19.67 7.48
N THR A 261 -16.91 -20.82 7.15
CA THR A 261 -16.96 -21.41 5.80
C THR A 261 -18.38 -21.85 5.41
N SER A 262 -18.54 -22.47 4.24
CA SER A 262 -19.78 -23.09 3.75
C SER A 262 -20.91 -22.13 3.32
N GLY A 263 -20.57 -20.88 2.98
CA GLY A 263 -21.47 -19.88 2.43
C GLY A 263 -22.48 -19.31 3.42
N ILE A 264 -23.27 -18.33 2.95
CA ILE A 264 -24.41 -17.81 3.70
C ILE A 264 -25.57 -18.80 3.52
N PRO A 265 -26.07 -19.45 4.60
CA PRO A 265 -27.09 -20.47 4.42
C PRO A 265 -28.49 -19.90 4.14
N SER A 266 -29.25 -20.57 3.27
CA SER A 266 -30.59 -20.12 2.88
C SER A 266 -31.62 -20.13 4.01
N PHE A 267 -31.46 -20.99 5.02
CA PHE A 267 -32.36 -21.06 6.18
C PHE A 267 -32.39 -19.76 7.00
N LEU A 268 -31.35 -18.91 6.89
CA LEU A 268 -31.33 -17.61 7.57
C LEU A 268 -32.47 -16.70 7.09
N GLY A 269 -32.99 -16.92 5.86
CA GLY A 269 -34.16 -16.21 5.36
C GLY A 269 -35.43 -16.39 6.21
N ASN A 270 -35.49 -17.41 7.07
CA ASN A 270 -36.60 -17.62 8.01
C ASN A 270 -36.57 -16.64 9.20
N LEU A 271 -35.45 -15.95 9.42
CA LEU A 271 -35.30 -14.94 10.49
C LEU A 271 -35.90 -13.60 10.08
N THR A 272 -37.22 -13.52 10.00
CA THR A 272 -37.93 -12.33 9.51
C THR A 272 -37.78 -11.08 10.39
N SER A 273 -37.25 -11.23 11.61
CA SER A 273 -36.90 -10.14 12.54
C SER A 273 -35.56 -9.48 12.24
N MET A 274 -34.75 -10.03 11.32
CA MET A 274 -33.40 -9.53 11.03
C MET A 274 -33.43 -8.07 10.54
N GLU A 275 -32.64 -7.22 11.20
CA GLU A 275 -32.43 -5.83 10.85
C GLU A 275 -30.99 -5.58 10.36
N VAL A 276 -29.99 -6.19 11.01
CA VAL A 276 -28.57 -5.97 10.74
C VAL A 276 -27.83 -7.30 10.68
N PHE A 277 -27.17 -7.56 9.55
CA PHE A 277 -26.37 -8.77 9.33
C PHE A 277 -24.95 -8.42 8.87
N VAL A 278 -23.96 -8.76 9.70
CA VAL A 278 -22.55 -8.40 9.51
C VAL A 278 -21.71 -9.67 9.51
N VAL A 279 -21.09 -10.00 8.38
CA VAL A 279 -20.29 -11.23 8.21
C VAL A 279 -18.97 -11.01 7.48
N ASN A 280 -18.55 -9.75 7.29
CA ASN A 280 -17.29 -9.36 6.64
C ASN A 280 -16.09 -10.22 7.05
N ASP A 281 -15.12 -10.37 6.17
CA ASP A 281 -13.83 -11.01 6.46
C ASP A 281 -14.00 -12.43 7.01
N ASN A 282 -14.73 -13.27 6.27
CA ASN A 282 -14.85 -14.71 6.52
C ASN A 282 -14.72 -15.48 5.20
N PRO A 283 -13.99 -16.59 5.12
CA PRO A 283 -13.86 -17.38 3.90
C PRO A 283 -15.13 -18.22 3.59
N LEU A 284 -16.31 -17.57 3.55
CA LEU A 284 -17.61 -18.23 3.39
C LEU A 284 -17.71 -18.96 2.05
N GLY A 285 -17.39 -18.29 0.94
CA GLY A 285 -17.70 -18.80 -0.39
C GLY A 285 -19.20 -18.83 -0.67
N GLY A 286 -19.61 -19.57 -1.71
CA GLY A 286 -21.03 -19.73 -2.05
C GLY A 286 -21.69 -18.49 -2.65
N SER A 287 -22.99 -18.60 -2.94
CA SER A 287 -23.80 -17.49 -3.45
C SER A 287 -24.67 -16.88 -2.37
N ILE A 288 -25.08 -15.62 -2.55
CA ILE A 288 -26.03 -14.94 -1.65
C ILE A 288 -27.42 -15.55 -1.86
N PRO A 289 -28.06 -16.14 -0.83
CA PRO A 289 -29.39 -16.75 -0.97
C PRO A 289 -30.48 -15.74 -1.30
N ASN A 290 -31.39 -16.09 -2.22
CA ASN A 290 -32.56 -15.27 -2.52
C ASN A 290 -33.54 -15.14 -1.34
N THR A 291 -33.50 -16.09 -0.40
CA THR A 291 -34.34 -16.14 0.81
C THR A 291 -34.04 -14.97 1.76
N LEU A 292 -32.88 -14.32 1.67
CA LEU A 292 -32.58 -13.11 2.45
C LEU A 292 -33.54 -11.94 2.10
N GLY A 293 -34.14 -11.95 0.90
CA GLY A 293 -35.17 -10.98 0.53
C GLY A 293 -36.51 -11.14 1.26
N TYR A 294 -36.64 -12.11 2.16
CA TYR A 294 -37.79 -12.26 3.05
C TYR A 294 -37.70 -11.36 4.30
N TRP A 295 -36.52 -10.82 4.62
CA TRP A 295 -36.31 -9.94 5.78
C TRP A 295 -36.90 -8.56 5.57
N LYS A 296 -38.19 -8.38 5.90
CA LYS A 296 -38.91 -7.11 5.65
C LYS A 296 -38.43 -5.94 6.50
N ASN A 297 -37.80 -6.23 7.65
CA ASN A 297 -37.23 -5.23 8.56
C ASN A 297 -35.74 -4.94 8.30
N PHE A 298 -35.16 -5.52 7.26
CA PHE A 298 -33.73 -5.47 7.02
C PHE A 298 -33.25 -4.06 6.66
N LYS A 299 -32.26 -3.59 7.41
CA LYS A 299 -31.68 -2.24 7.30
C LYS A 299 -30.27 -2.30 6.75
N GLU A 300 -29.45 -3.25 7.19
CA GLU A 300 -28.03 -3.23 6.89
C GLU A 300 -27.46 -4.62 6.63
N ILE A 301 -26.71 -4.75 5.53
CA ILE A 301 -25.88 -5.91 5.22
C ILE A 301 -24.44 -5.50 4.96
N TYR A 302 -23.52 -6.17 5.64
CA TYR A 302 -22.09 -6.07 5.40
C TYR A 302 -21.52 -7.48 5.25
N ALA A 303 -21.12 -7.84 4.02
CA ALA A 303 -20.51 -9.14 3.72
C ALA A 303 -19.34 -9.00 2.72
N GLY A 304 -18.44 -8.06 3.00
CA GLY A 304 -17.22 -7.83 2.24
C GLY A 304 -16.11 -8.84 2.53
N SER A 305 -15.22 -9.08 1.57
CA SER A 305 -14.08 -10.00 1.71
C SER A 305 -14.49 -11.43 2.09
N CYS A 306 -15.62 -11.91 1.53
CA CYS A 306 -16.24 -13.17 1.93
C CYS A 306 -16.08 -14.33 0.92
N ASN A 307 -15.36 -14.11 -0.18
CA ASN A 307 -15.29 -15.01 -1.34
C ASN A 307 -16.66 -15.36 -1.95
N LEU A 308 -17.68 -14.51 -1.77
CA LEU A 308 -19.03 -14.73 -2.31
C LEU A 308 -19.00 -14.63 -3.84
N TYR A 309 -19.75 -15.49 -4.53
CA TYR A 309 -19.83 -15.50 -5.99
C TYR A 309 -21.28 -15.54 -6.50
N GLY A 310 -21.45 -15.36 -7.81
CA GLY A 310 -22.76 -15.32 -8.46
C GLY A 310 -23.41 -13.94 -8.36
N MET A 311 -24.71 -13.86 -8.66
CA MET A 311 -25.44 -12.59 -8.69
C MET A 311 -25.97 -12.20 -7.31
N ILE A 312 -26.12 -10.89 -7.09
CA ILE A 312 -26.90 -10.37 -5.95
C ILE A 312 -28.39 -10.60 -6.25
N PRO A 313 -29.14 -11.34 -5.40
CA PRO A 313 -30.53 -11.67 -5.68
C PRO A 313 -31.45 -10.45 -5.83
N ARG A 314 -32.34 -10.49 -6.83
CA ARG A 314 -33.34 -9.43 -7.09
C ARG A 314 -34.24 -9.11 -5.89
N SER A 315 -34.46 -10.10 -5.02
CA SER A 315 -35.27 -9.95 -3.82
C SER A 315 -34.65 -8.98 -2.79
N ILE A 316 -33.32 -8.85 -2.74
CA ILE A 316 -32.62 -7.88 -1.88
C ILE A 316 -32.89 -6.46 -2.35
N TYR A 317 -32.89 -6.24 -3.67
CA TYR A 317 -33.24 -4.96 -4.29
C TYR A 317 -34.72 -4.57 -4.16
N ASN A 318 -35.54 -5.32 -3.42
CA ASN A 318 -36.94 -4.99 -3.15
C ASN A 318 -37.20 -4.65 -1.66
N LEU A 319 -36.16 -4.60 -0.82
CA LEU A 319 -36.28 -4.39 0.62
C LEU A 319 -36.37 -2.91 0.98
N SER A 320 -37.58 -2.36 1.10
CA SER A 320 -37.79 -0.90 1.26
C SER A 320 -37.15 -0.23 2.48
N LEU A 321 -36.75 -1.01 3.50
CA LEU A 321 -36.10 -0.51 4.71
C LEU A 321 -34.57 -0.57 4.66
N LEU A 322 -33.98 -1.18 3.62
CA LEU A 322 -32.52 -1.28 3.49
C LEU A 322 -31.93 0.14 3.35
N ALA A 323 -30.97 0.44 4.20
CA ALA A 323 -30.21 1.68 4.22
C ALA A 323 -28.75 1.45 3.77
N SER A 324 -28.19 0.28 4.07
CA SER A 324 -26.79 -0.05 3.78
C SER A 324 -26.66 -1.40 3.10
N LEU A 325 -25.96 -1.42 1.95
CA LEU A 325 -25.56 -2.61 1.21
C LEU A 325 -24.06 -2.53 0.92
N SER A 326 -23.26 -3.26 1.69
CA SER A 326 -21.81 -3.34 1.55
C SER A 326 -21.38 -4.79 1.28
N LEU A 327 -20.87 -5.05 0.08
CA LEU A 327 -20.36 -6.35 -0.36
C LEU A 327 -18.98 -6.23 -1.07
N PRO A 328 -18.02 -5.43 -0.56
CA PRO A 328 -16.76 -5.19 -1.26
C PRO A 328 -15.87 -6.44 -1.33
N TYR A 329 -14.94 -6.48 -2.28
CA TYR A 329 -13.89 -7.51 -2.41
C TYR A 329 -14.45 -8.95 -2.41
N ASN A 330 -15.44 -9.20 -3.28
CA ASN A 330 -16.01 -10.53 -3.53
C ASN A 330 -15.87 -10.89 -5.01
N GLN A 331 -16.49 -11.99 -5.44
CA GLN A 331 -16.51 -12.48 -6.81
C GLN A 331 -17.91 -12.35 -7.44
N LEU A 332 -18.68 -11.33 -7.02
CA LEU A 332 -20.06 -11.14 -7.47
C LEU A 332 -20.09 -10.73 -8.95
N THR A 333 -21.04 -11.29 -9.69
CA THR A 333 -21.17 -11.13 -11.14
C THR A 333 -22.54 -10.55 -11.53
N ASP A 334 -22.77 -10.41 -12.84
CA ASP A 334 -24.00 -9.89 -13.45
C ASP A 334 -24.17 -8.37 -13.28
N SER A 335 -25.23 -7.85 -13.88
CA SER A 335 -25.59 -6.45 -13.92
C SER A 335 -26.47 -6.02 -12.75
N LEU A 336 -26.28 -4.77 -12.34
CA LEU A 336 -27.19 -4.14 -11.38
C LEU A 336 -28.55 -3.91 -12.07
N PRO A 337 -29.67 -4.31 -11.45
CA PRO A 337 -30.97 -4.20 -12.09
C PRO A 337 -31.35 -2.73 -12.34
N PRO A 338 -31.93 -2.37 -13.50
CA PRO A 338 -32.34 -0.99 -13.79
C PRO A 338 -33.35 -0.42 -12.78
N THR A 339 -34.13 -1.29 -12.14
CA THR A 339 -35.12 -0.96 -11.11
C THR A 339 -34.54 -0.89 -9.70
N ILE A 340 -33.21 -1.06 -9.53
CA ILE A 340 -32.55 -0.89 -8.23
C ILE A 340 -32.95 0.45 -7.66
N GLY A 341 -33.38 0.50 -6.40
CA GLY A 341 -33.76 1.75 -5.79
C GLY A 341 -35.25 2.12 -5.89
N ALA A 342 -36.08 1.57 -6.80
CA ALA A 342 -37.51 1.93 -6.97
C ALA A 342 -38.35 1.92 -5.69
N LYS A 343 -37.83 1.29 -4.63
CA LYS A 343 -38.42 1.18 -3.29
C LYS A 343 -37.52 1.68 -2.14
N PHE A 344 -36.41 2.40 -2.39
CA PHE A 344 -35.40 2.75 -1.37
C PHE A 344 -35.18 4.27 -1.20
N PRO A 345 -36.11 5.00 -0.57
CA PRO A 345 -35.89 6.41 -0.23
C PRO A 345 -34.85 6.62 0.88
N ARG A 346 -34.45 5.56 1.59
CA ARG A 346 -33.59 5.59 2.79
C ARG A 346 -32.17 5.10 2.58
N PHE A 347 -31.78 4.85 1.34
CA PHE A 347 -30.46 4.30 1.05
C PHE A 347 -29.36 5.32 1.33
N VAL A 348 -28.43 4.97 2.21
CA VAL A 348 -27.34 5.82 2.71
C VAL A 348 -25.98 5.33 2.21
N PHE A 349 -25.76 4.01 2.22
CA PHE A 349 -24.46 3.41 1.98
C PHE A 349 -24.53 2.29 0.94
N PHE A 350 -23.87 2.48 -0.21
CA PHE A 350 -23.80 1.50 -1.28
C PHE A 350 -22.33 1.23 -1.65
N GLU A 351 -21.86 0.04 -1.33
CA GLU A 351 -20.46 -0.34 -1.54
C GLU A 351 -20.38 -1.73 -2.16
N LEU A 352 -19.95 -1.79 -3.41
CA LEU A 352 -19.77 -3.02 -4.19
C LEU A 352 -18.37 -3.11 -4.82
N GLN A 353 -17.40 -2.35 -4.29
CA GLN A 353 -16.05 -2.28 -4.86
C GLN A 353 -15.36 -3.64 -4.92
N GLY A 354 -14.49 -3.87 -5.91
CA GLY A 354 -13.67 -5.10 -5.97
C GLY A 354 -14.49 -6.34 -6.27
N ASN A 355 -15.38 -6.28 -7.26
CA ASN A 355 -16.23 -7.40 -7.71
C ASN A 355 -16.08 -7.60 -9.23
N GLN A 356 -16.94 -8.42 -9.84
CA GLN A 356 -16.97 -8.69 -11.28
C GLN A 356 -18.28 -8.24 -11.95
N LEU A 357 -18.93 -7.20 -11.41
CA LEU A 357 -20.21 -6.70 -11.89
C LEU A 357 -20.08 -6.10 -13.30
N THR A 358 -21.09 -6.28 -14.15
CA THR A 358 -21.09 -5.84 -15.56
C THR A 358 -22.28 -4.91 -15.89
N GLY A 359 -22.32 -4.37 -17.10
CA GLY A 359 -23.43 -3.52 -17.55
C GLY A 359 -23.39 -2.08 -17.00
N PRO A 360 -24.42 -1.26 -17.28
CA PRO A 360 -24.44 0.14 -16.90
C PRO A 360 -24.74 0.37 -15.43
N LEU A 361 -24.25 1.49 -14.90
CA LEU A 361 -24.65 1.98 -13.59
C LEU A 361 -26.11 2.49 -13.68
N PRO A 362 -27.06 1.93 -12.92
CA PRO A 362 -28.48 2.29 -13.06
C PRO A 362 -28.75 3.75 -12.68
N THR A 363 -29.51 4.45 -13.53
CA THR A 363 -29.83 5.87 -13.33
C THR A 363 -30.68 6.14 -12.11
N PHE A 364 -31.38 5.13 -11.60
CA PHE A 364 -32.26 5.26 -10.44
C PHE A 364 -31.52 5.76 -9.19
N ILE A 365 -30.21 5.55 -9.06
CA ILE A 365 -29.39 6.01 -7.91
C ILE A 365 -29.70 7.47 -7.52
N VAL A 366 -30.06 8.34 -8.48
CA VAL A 366 -30.47 9.75 -8.23
C VAL A 366 -31.69 9.93 -7.31
N ASN A 367 -32.54 8.92 -7.18
CA ASN A 367 -33.72 8.93 -6.33
C ASN A 367 -33.40 8.54 -4.87
N CYS A 368 -32.18 8.05 -4.60
CA CYS A 368 -31.69 7.77 -3.25
C CYS A 368 -31.22 9.08 -2.59
N SER A 369 -32.16 9.98 -2.27
CA SER A 369 -31.85 11.33 -1.77
C SER A 369 -31.01 11.40 -0.48
N LYS A 370 -30.89 10.29 0.25
CA LYS A 370 -30.09 10.12 1.47
C LYS A 370 -28.73 9.46 1.26
N LEU A 371 -28.35 9.19 0.02
CA LEU A 371 -27.10 8.52 -0.30
C LEU A 371 -25.91 9.39 0.10
N GLU A 372 -25.10 8.90 1.02
CA GLU A 372 -23.86 9.55 1.48
C GLU A 372 -22.62 8.90 0.85
N TYR A 373 -22.68 7.58 0.62
CA TYR A 373 -21.55 6.79 0.15
C TYR A 373 -21.93 5.92 -1.05
N LEU A 374 -21.28 6.16 -2.20
CA LEU A 374 -21.41 5.39 -3.42
C LEU A 374 -20.04 4.89 -3.86
N ASP A 375 -19.80 3.59 -3.75
CA ASP A 375 -18.58 2.95 -4.22
C ASP A 375 -18.87 1.71 -5.03
N VAL A 376 -18.61 1.79 -6.33
CA VAL A 376 -18.71 0.67 -7.28
C VAL A 376 -17.39 0.46 -8.00
N GLY A 377 -16.27 0.93 -7.43
CA GLY A 377 -14.95 0.85 -8.03
C GLY A 377 -14.48 -0.59 -8.24
N GLU A 378 -13.42 -0.81 -9.02
CA GLU A 378 -12.81 -2.14 -9.20
C GLU A 378 -13.83 -3.21 -9.66
N ASN A 379 -14.53 -2.93 -10.75
CA ASN A 379 -15.55 -3.79 -11.34
C ASN A 379 -15.43 -3.83 -12.89
N LYS A 380 -16.37 -4.49 -13.57
CA LYS A 380 -16.46 -4.55 -15.04
C LYS A 380 -17.66 -3.73 -15.57
N LEU A 381 -18.15 -2.73 -14.82
CA LEU A 381 -19.29 -1.90 -15.21
C LEU A 381 -18.93 -1.05 -16.43
N SER A 382 -19.86 -0.87 -17.37
CA SER A 382 -19.60 -0.30 -18.69
C SER A 382 -20.72 0.62 -19.18
N GLY A 383 -20.47 1.37 -20.26
CA GLY A 383 -21.46 2.29 -20.85
C GLY A 383 -21.42 3.70 -20.25
N LYS A 384 -22.40 4.53 -20.65
CA LYS A 384 -22.49 5.95 -20.27
C LYS A 384 -22.97 6.11 -18.84
N VAL A 385 -22.32 6.97 -18.06
CA VAL A 385 -22.82 7.39 -16.74
C VAL A 385 -23.87 8.48 -16.93
N ALA A 386 -25.11 8.08 -17.14
CA ALA A 386 -26.25 8.98 -17.33
C ALA A 386 -26.92 9.39 -16.00
N ILE A 387 -26.12 9.75 -14.99
CA ILE A 387 -26.58 10.09 -13.64
C ILE A 387 -26.50 11.58 -13.42
N ASP A 388 -27.61 12.18 -12.98
CA ASP A 388 -27.63 13.56 -12.51
C ASP A 388 -27.42 13.60 -10.99
N PHE A 389 -26.16 13.74 -10.57
CA PHE A 389 -25.76 13.78 -9.16
C PHE A 389 -26.27 15.02 -8.43
N SER A 390 -26.81 16.03 -9.12
CA SER A 390 -27.33 17.25 -8.47
C SER A 390 -28.49 16.98 -7.51
N LYS A 391 -29.15 15.82 -7.66
CA LYS A 391 -30.21 15.33 -6.78
C LYS A 391 -29.68 14.70 -5.48
N LEU A 392 -28.40 14.31 -5.46
CA LEU A 392 -27.74 13.66 -4.33
C LEU A 392 -27.01 14.69 -3.46
N ARG A 393 -27.78 15.47 -2.70
CA ARG A 393 -27.25 16.59 -1.90
C ARG A 393 -26.42 16.16 -0.69
N ASP A 394 -26.69 14.96 -0.18
CA ASP A 394 -26.02 14.40 0.99
C ASP A 394 -24.78 13.56 0.64
N VAL A 395 -24.47 13.41 -0.66
CA VAL A 395 -23.34 12.58 -1.10
C VAL A 395 -22.00 13.18 -0.65
N ARG A 396 -21.18 12.34 0.00
CA ARG A 396 -19.83 12.67 0.45
C ARG A 396 -18.77 11.91 -0.31
N PHE A 397 -19.11 10.70 -0.76
CA PHE A 397 -18.16 9.80 -1.37
C PHE A 397 -18.73 9.20 -2.67
N ILE A 398 -18.01 9.40 -3.77
CA ILE A 398 -18.30 8.77 -5.05
C ILE A 398 -17.02 8.13 -5.58
N ARG A 399 -17.01 6.80 -5.73
CA ARG A 399 -15.93 6.07 -6.39
C ARG A 399 -16.49 5.19 -7.50
N LEU A 400 -16.13 5.52 -8.73
CA LEU A 400 -16.47 4.77 -9.95
C LEU A 400 -15.22 4.13 -10.59
N SER A 401 -14.04 4.34 -10.00
CA SER A 401 -12.76 4.04 -10.61
C SER A 401 -12.52 2.57 -10.93
N LYS A 402 -11.56 2.28 -11.81
CA LYS A 402 -11.17 0.93 -12.25
C LYS A 402 -12.39 0.14 -12.77
N ASN A 403 -13.12 0.74 -13.71
CA ASN A 403 -14.27 0.17 -14.41
C ASN A 403 -14.14 0.34 -15.94
N LEU A 404 -15.12 -0.12 -16.70
CA LEU A 404 -15.22 0.02 -18.15
C LEU A 404 -16.16 1.15 -18.60
N PHE A 405 -16.50 2.10 -17.71
CA PHE A 405 -17.38 3.24 -18.01
C PHE A 405 -16.82 4.10 -19.16
N GLY A 406 -17.68 4.46 -20.10
CA GLY A 406 -17.37 5.23 -21.30
C GLY A 406 -18.21 4.76 -22.49
N SER A 407 -18.83 5.70 -23.20
CA SER A 407 -19.70 5.44 -24.38
C SER A 407 -19.14 5.96 -25.69
N LYS A 408 -18.08 6.81 -25.66
CA LYS A 408 -17.55 7.54 -26.83
C LYS A 408 -18.52 8.58 -27.41
N GLU A 409 -19.61 8.90 -26.70
CA GLU A 409 -20.51 9.98 -27.07
C GLU A 409 -19.91 11.32 -26.61
N ASP A 410 -20.08 12.39 -27.39
CA ASP A 410 -19.52 13.72 -27.09
C ASP A 410 -19.95 14.27 -25.72
N ASP A 411 -21.05 13.75 -25.17
CA ASP A 411 -21.64 14.20 -23.92
C ASP A 411 -21.56 13.18 -22.77
N GLU A 412 -20.70 12.16 -22.90
CA GLU A 412 -20.53 11.12 -21.88
C GLU A 412 -20.08 11.66 -20.51
N LEU A 413 -19.54 12.88 -20.46
CA LEU A 413 -19.09 13.58 -19.25
C LEU A 413 -20.06 14.62 -18.70
N LYS A 414 -21.26 14.78 -19.28
CA LYS A 414 -22.26 15.74 -18.77
C LYS A 414 -22.64 15.51 -17.30
N PHE A 415 -22.48 14.29 -16.76
CA PHE A 415 -22.76 14.03 -15.35
C PHE A 415 -21.86 14.85 -14.42
N ILE A 416 -20.66 15.23 -14.85
CA ILE A 416 -19.73 16.05 -14.07
C ILE A 416 -20.35 17.42 -13.73
N ASP A 417 -21.06 18.04 -14.67
CA ASP A 417 -21.71 19.35 -14.45
C ASP A 417 -22.74 19.30 -13.33
N SER A 418 -23.29 18.11 -13.03
CA SER A 418 -24.21 17.92 -11.92
C SER A 418 -23.53 17.89 -10.54
N LEU A 419 -22.24 17.54 -10.48
CA LEU A 419 -21.45 17.45 -9.25
C LEU A 419 -21.22 18.81 -8.59
N LYS A 420 -21.28 19.92 -9.35
CA LYS A 420 -21.18 21.28 -8.79
C LYS A 420 -22.22 21.56 -7.70
N ASN A 421 -23.35 20.84 -7.73
CA ASN A 421 -24.44 20.98 -6.77
C ASN A 421 -24.29 20.02 -5.56
N CYS A 422 -23.30 19.12 -5.58
CA CYS A 422 -22.99 18.19 -4.49
C CYS A 422 -22.07 18.86 -3.44
N THR A 423 -22.59 19.88 -2.74
CA THR A 423 -21.82 20.71 -1.80
C THR A 423 -21.23 19.98 -0.58
N ARG A 424 -21.58 18.70 -0.37
CA ARG A 424 -21.06 17.83 0.70
C ARG A 424 -20.03 16.82 0.20
N LEU A 425 -19.70 16.80 -1.10
CA LEU A 425 -18.76 15.85 -1.68
C LEU A 425 -17.35 16.05 -1.12
N GLU A 426 -16.83 15.05 -0.42
CA GLU A 426 -15.52 15.03 0.23
C GLU A 426 -14.48 14.30 -0.63
N LYS A 427 -14.90 13.22 -1.32
CA LYS A 427 -14.03 12.37 -2.14
C LYS A 427 -14.73 11.96 -3.45
N LEU A 428 -14.01 12.13 -4.56
CA LEU A 428 -14.42 11.71 -5.90
C LEU A 428 -13.29 10.87 -6.51
N GLY A 429 -13.60 9.67 -7.01
CA GLY A 429 -12.64 8.80 -7.69
C GLY A 429 -13.19 8.30 -9.02
N LEU A 430 -12.54 8.69 -10.12
CA LEU A 430 -12.94 8.41 -11.50
C LEU A 430 -11.80 7.81 -12.34
N ASP A 431 -10.68 7.45 -11.70
CA ASP A 431 -9.48 6.90 -12.31
C ASP A 431 -9.70 5.54 -13.00
N ASN A 432 -8.87 5.21 -13.99
CA ASN A 432 -8.87 3.91 -14.68
C ASN A 432 -10.23 3.50 -15.30
N CYS A 433 -10.98 4.44 -15.86
CA CYS A 433 -12.17 4.18 -16.69
C CYS A 433 -11.88 4.28 -18.21
N LYS A 434 -12.91 4.17 -19.06
CA LYS A 434 -12.85 4.27 -20.53
C LYS A 434 -13.47 5.56 -21.10
N PHE A 435 -13.75 6.58 -20.28
CA PHE A 435 -14.36 7.82 -20.76
C PHE A 435 -13.47 8.54 -21.80
N GLN A 436 -14.08 9.23 -22.76
CA GLN A 436 -13.45 10.01 -23.84
C GLN A 436 -14.13 11.40 -23.95
N GLY A 437 -13.60 12.28 -24.81
CA GLY A 437 -14.18 13.61 -25.07
C GLY A 437 -13.50 14.81 -24.39
N VAL A 438 -13.96 16.01 -24.75
CA VAL A 438 -13.54 17.29 -24.17
C VAL A 438 -14.31 17.53 -22.89
N ILE A 439 -13.62 17.66 -21.76
CA ILE A 439 -14.26 17.88 -20.46
C ILE A 439 -14.96 19.26 -20.44
N PRO A 440 -16.28 19.31 -20.20
CA PRO A 440 -16.87 20.46 -19.55
C PRO A 440 -16.43 20.41 -18.09
N ARG A 441 -15.50 21.29 -17.77
CA ARG A 441 -15.32 21.87 -16.45
C ARG A 441 -15.49 21.00 -15.14
N SER A 442 -14.89 19.79 -14.97
CA SER A 442 -14.12 19.33 -13.75
C SER A 442 -13.87 17.81 -13.55
N ILE A 443 -12.60 17.40 -13.36
CA ILE A 443 -12.08 16.21 -12.60
C ILE A 443 -12.05 14.76 -13.20
N GLU A 444 -10.80 14.24 -13.22
CA GLU A 444 -10.15 12.89 -13.10
C GLU A 444 -10.47 11.66 -13.97
N GLY A 445 -9.44 11.10 -14.61
CA GLY A 445 -9.19 9.64 -14.59
C GLY A 445 -9.36 8.83 -15.88
N ASN A 446 -9.28 9.45 -17.05
CA ASN A 446 -9.69 8.92 -18.35
C ASN A 446 -8.78 9.35 -19.50
N ARG A 447 -9.20 9.12 -20.76
CA ARG A 447 -8.56 9.75 -21.94
C ARG A 447 -8.92 11.23 -22.05
N PHE A 448 -8.95 11.91 -20.91
CA PHE A 448 -9.34 13.31 -20.82
C PHE A 448 -8.30 14.18 -21.50
N ILE A 449 -8.72 14.80 -22.59
CA ILE A 449 -7.96 15.79 -23.35
C ILE A 449 -8.43 17.20 -22.98
N GLY A 450 -7.54 18.19 -23.11
CA GLY A 450 -7.83 19.59 -22.78
C GLY A 450 -7.28 20.04 -21.43
N ASN A 451 -7.76 21.16 -20.92
CA ASN A 451 -7.22 21.82 -19.72
C ASN A 451 -7.99 21.42 -18.45
N ILE A 452 -7.31 21.41 -17.31
CA ILE A 452 -7.98 21.38 -16.01
C ILE A 452 -8.82 22.67 -15.89
N PRO A 453 -10.09 22.59 -15.49
CA PRO A 453 -10.99 23.74 -15.50
C PRO A 453 -11.00 24.51 -14.18
N SER A 454 -11.14 25.83 -14.27
CA SER A 454 -11.17 26.71 -13.09
C SER A 454 -12.38 26.52 -12.17
N SER A 455 -13.49 25.95 -12.67
CA SER A 455 -14.68 25.61 -11.87
C SER A 455 -14.40 24.65 -10.72
N ILE A 456 -13.30 23.89 -10.78
CA ILE A 456 -12.88 23.00 -9.70
C ILE A 456 -12.78 23.73 -8.36
N GLY A 457 -12.38 25.01 -8.38
CA GLY A 457 -12.27 25.87 -7.21
C GLY A 457 -13.60 26.17 -6.49
N ASN A 458 -14.75 25.79 -7.07
CA ASN A 458 -16.05 25.94 -6.42
C ASN A 458 -16.35 24.84 -5.40
N LEU A 459 -15.60 23.73 -5.42
CA LEU A 459 -15.83 22.57 -4.56
C LEU A 459 -15.09 22.71 -3.22
N GLN A 460 -15.42 23.77 -2.47
CA GLN A 460 -14.66 24.23 -1.29
C GLN A 460 -14.50 23.23 -0.14
N LYS A 461 -15.24 22.12 -0.15
CA LYS A 461 -15.14 21.03 0.84
C LYS A 461 -14.24 19.86 0.44
N LEU A 462 -13.66 19.90 -0.76
CA LEU A 462 -12.77 18.82 -1.22
C LEU A 462 -11.54 18.73 -0.33
N GLN A 463 -11.30 17.52 0.17
CA GLN A 463 -10.08 17.18 0.91
C GLN A 463 -9.07 16.42 0.05
N MET A 464 -9.53 15.79 -1.02
CA MET A 464 -8.67 15.04 -1.92
C MET A 464 -9.12 15.24 -3.36
N VAL A 465 -8.17 15.57 -4.22
CA VAL A 465 -8.33 15.62 -5.67
C VAL A 465 -7.22 14.75 -6.27
N GLY A 466 -7.59 13.67 -6.94
CA GLY A 466 -6.70 13.09 -7.92
C GLY A 466 -7.07 13.61 -9.31
N LEU A 467 -6.12 13.68 -10.23
CA LEU A 467 -6.24 13.89 -11.68
C LEU A 467 -5.12 13.15 -12.42
N ASP A 468 -4.47 12.17 -11.79
CA ASP A 468 -3.35 11.45 -12.39
C ASP A 468 -3.80 10.52 -13.52
N LYS A 469 -2.88 10.14 -14.41
CA LYS A 469 -3.12 9.18 -15.53
C LYS A 469 -4.17 9.65 -16.55
N ASN A 470 -4.14 10.94 -16.90
CA ASN A 470 -5.02 11.57 -17.89
C ASN A 470 -4.22 12.06 -19.12
N GLN A 471 -4.84 12.78 -20.07
CA GLN A 471 -4.13 13.52 -21.12
C GLN A 471 -4.30 15.04 -20.95
N PHE A 472 -4.36 15.50 -19.69
CA PHE A 472 -4.52 16.93 -19.42
C PHE A 472 -3.34 17.71 -19.98
N SER A 473 -3.61 18.86 -20.58
CA SER A 473 -2.61 19.76 -21.13
C SER A 473 -2.86 21.19 -20.62
N GLY A 474 -2.03 22.14 -21.04
CA GLY A 474 -2.15 23.53 -20.58
C GLY A 474 -1.68 23.72 -19.13
N LYS A 475 -2.10 24.82 -18.50
CA LYS A 475 -1.63 25.25 -17.18
C LYS A 475 -2.48 24.67 -16.05
N ILE A 476 -1.86 24.47 -14.88
CA ILE A 476 -2.57 24.24 -13.63
C ILE A 476 -3.38 25.51 -13.28
N PRO A 477 -4.71 25.44 -13.06
CA PRO A 477 -5.52 26.62 -12.75
C PRO A 477 -5.24 27.15 -11.35
N ASN A 478 -5.07 28.47 -11.23
CA ASN A 478 -4.98 29.16 -9.93
C ASN A 478 -6.21 28.93 -9.04
N ALA A 479 -7.39 28.65 -9.63
CA ALA A 479 -8.62 28.36 -8.90
C ALA A 479 -8.53 27.10 -8.01
N ILE A 480 -7.58 26.19 -8.22
CA ILE A 480 -7.29 25.10 -7.26
C ILE A 480 -6.93 25.67 -5.88
N GLY A 481 -6.29 26.85 -5.83
CA GLY A 481 -6.01 27.58 -4.60
C GLY A 481 -7.25 28.02 -3.79
N ASN A 482 -8.46 27.92 -4.34
CA ASN A 482 -9.69 28.17 -3.59
C ASN A 482 -10.15 26.97 -2.74
N LEU A 483 -9.50 25.80 -2.88
CA LEU A 483 -9.84 24.57 -2.18
C LEU A 483 -9.22 24.54 -0.77
N SER A 484 -9.69 25.41 0.11
CA SER A 484 -9.13 25.63 1.47
C SER A 484 -9.13 24.42 2.42
N LEU A 485 -9.77 23.31 2.05
CA LEU A 485 -9.78 22.06 2.81
C LEU A 485 -8.95 20.95 2.15
N LEU A 486 -8.26 21.22 1.04
CA LEU A 486 -7.54 20.22 0.25
C LEU A 486 -6.30 19.72 1.01
N ILE A 487 -6.23 18.42 1.24
CA ILE A 487 -5.18 17.71 1.99
C ILE A 487 -4.25 16.93 1.05
N LYS A 488 -4.79 16.43 -0.07
CA LYS A 488 -4.07 15.65 -1.09
C LYS A 488 -4.40 16.14 -2.50
N LEU A 489 -3.37 16.36 -3.31
CA LEU A 489 -3.48 16.69 -4.72
C LEU A 489 -2.56 15.79 -5.56
N TYR A 490 -3.14 14.97 -6.43
CA TYR A 490 -2.41 14.14 -7.41
C TYR A 490 -2.64 14.67 -8.81
N LEU A 491 -1.65 15.27 -9.47
CA LEU A 491 -1.70 15.69 -10.88
C LEU A 491 -0.68 14.94 -11.76
N SER A 492 -0.06 13.89 -11.22
CA SER A 492 1.06 13.22 -11.86
C SER A 492 0.69 12.48 -13.13
N SER A 493 1.67 12.36 -14.02
CA SER A 493 1.59 11.39 -15.11
C SER A 493 2.22 10.07 -14.67
N ASN A 494 1.80 8.95 -15.24
CA ASN A 494 2.48 7.68 -14.99
C ASN A 494 3.26 7.31 -16.24
N MET A 495 4.60 7.15 -16.12
CA MET A 495 5.49 6.60 -17.16
C MET A 495 5.17 5.12 -17.46
N LEU A 496 3.96 4.85 -17.94
CA LEU A 496 3.49 3.55 -18.45
C LEU A 496 3.07 3.74 -19.90
N GLU A 497 4.04 3.62 -20.81
CA GLU A 497 3.88 3.29 -22.22
C GLU A 497 2.57 3.72 -22.92
N GLY A 498 2.53 4.96 -23.39
CA GLY A 498 1.81 5.32 -24.63
C GLY A 498 0.29 5.48 -24.56
N LEU A 499 -0.35 5.33 -23.40
CA LEU A 499 -1.78 5.59 -23.27
C LEU A 499 -2.10 6.28 -21.94
N ARG A 500 -2.12 7.62 -21.96
CA ARG A 500 -2.72 8.57 -20.97
C ARG A 500 -1.70 9.26 -20.04
N ASP A 501 -0.86 10.10 -20.64
CA ASP A 501 0.03 10.97 -19.90
C ASP A 501 -0.42 12.43 -19.82
N ASN A 502 -0.43 13.00 -18.61
CA ASN A 502 -0.62 14.42 -18.39
C ASN A 502 0.59 15.16 -18.97
N LYS A 503 0.28 16.24 -19.71
CA LYS A 503 1.22 17.15 -20.35
C LYS A 503 1.03 18.56 -19.78
N LEU A 504 0.76 18.67 -18.48
CA LEU A 504 0.60 19.96 -17.83
C LEU A 504 1.89 20.78 -18.00
N SER A 505 1.75 22.06 -18.27
CA SER A 505 2.83 22.93 -18.70
C SER A 505 2.70 24.32 -18.07
N GLY A 506 3.78 25.11 -18.16
CA GLY A 506 3.85 26.41 -17.50
C GLY A 506 4.31 26.31 -16.05
N GLU A 507 4.25 27.44 -15.36
CA GLU A 507 4.71 27.58 -13.98
C GLU A 507 3.71 26.99 -12.97
N ILE A 508 4.24 26.55 -11.82
CA ILE A 508 3.41 26.12 -10.67
C ILE A 508 2.71 27.37 -10.11
N PRO A 509 1.37 27.42 -10.06
CA PRO A 509 0.65 28.58 -9.55
C PRO A 509 0.94 28.80 -8.05
N THR A 510 1.30 30.02 -7.68
CA THR A 510 1.57 30.39 -6.27
C THR A 510 0.36 30.12 -5.37
N GLN A 511 -0.87 30.28 -5.88
CA GLN A 511 -2.10 30.00 -5.13
C GLN A 511 -2.22 28.53 -4.70
N VAL A 512 -1.64 27.58 -5.43
CA VAL A 512 -1.63 26.16 -5.04
C VAL A 512 -0.62 25.92 -3.92
N LEU A 513 0.52 26.63 -3.96
CA LEU A 513 1.56 26.55 -2.92
C LEU A 513 1.16 27.29 -1.64
N GLN A 514 0.17 28.19 -1.70
CA GLN A 514 -0.38 28.90 -0.53
C GLN A 514 -1.49 28.13 0.19
N LEU A 515 -1.83 26.92 -0.26
CA LEU A 515 -2.84 26.08 0.38
C LEU A 515 -2.28 25.44 1.66
N SER A 516 -2.35 26.15 2.79
CA SER A 516 -1.90 25.64 4.10
C SER A 516 -2.62 24.38 4.58
N SER A 517 -3.75 24.01 3.94
CA SER A 517 -4.48 22.77 4.20
C SER A 517 -3.80 21.52 3.64
N LEU A 518 -2.92 21.67 2.64
CA LEU A 518 -2.20 20.56 2.01
C LEU A 518 -1.17 20.00 2.99
N SER A 519 -1.57 18.93 3.69
CA SER A 519 -0.77 18.33 4.76
C SER A 519 -0.22 16.95 4.42
N ILE A 520 -0.77 16.24 3.44
CA ILE A 520 -0.31 14.87 3.16
C ILE A 520 0.52 14.79 1.89
N LEU A 521 -0.01 15.22 0.74
CA LEU A 521 0.66 15.01 -0.53
C LEU A 521 0.34 16.11 -1.56
N LEU A 522 1.39 16.62 -2.19
CA LEU A 522 1.35 17.34 -3.45
C LEU A 522 2.21 16.59 -4.48
N ASP A 523 1.58 15.91 -5.42
CA ASP A 523 2.25 15.16 -6.48
C ASP A 523 1.98 15.82 -7.84
N LEU A 524 3.00 16.49 -8.39
CA LEU A 524 3.02 17.13 -9.70
C LEU A 524 4.00 16.44 -10.66
N SER A 525 4.44 15.23 -10.32
CA SER A 525 5.50 14.52 -11.05
C SER A 525 5.13 14.19 -12.50
N HIS A 526 6.14 13.96 -13.34
CA HIS A 526 6.00 13.54 -14.72
C HIS A 526 5.13 14.47 -15.58
N ASN A 527 5.41 15.77 -15.58
CA ASN A 527 4.71 16.76 -16.41
C ASN A 527 5.73 17.63 -17.19
N ASN A 528 5.24 18.62 -17.93
CA ASN A 528 6.06 19.61 -18.64
C ASN A 528 6.12 20.95 -17.88
N LEU A 529 6.03 20.94 -16.55
CA LEU A 529 6.08 22.16 -15.74
C LEU A 529 7.45 22.83 -15.86
N CYS A 530 7.49 24.15 -15.92
CA CYS A 530 8.71 24.92 -16.14
C CYS A 530 8.79 26.15 -15.24
N GLY A 531 9.89 26.90 -15.33
CA GLY A 531 10.18 28.02 -14.43
C GLY A 531 10.90 27.58 -13.16
N SER A 532 11.06 28.51 -12.22
CA SER A 532 11.66 28.22 -10.90
C SER A 532 10.60 27.78 -9.89
N LEU A 533 11.01 27.00 -8.90
CA LEU A 533 10.16 26.70 -7.74
C LEU A 533 9.87 28.01 -6.98
N PRO A 534 8.59 28.45 -6.86
CA PRO A 534 8.25 29.71 -6.20
C PRO A 534 8.58 29.70 -4.71
N ILE A 535 8.79 30.89 -4.13
CA ILE A 535 9.14 31.02 -2.70
C ILE A 535 7.99 30.57 -1.79
N GLU A 536 6.76 30.67 -2.26
CA GLU A 536 5.52 30.29 -1.58
C GLU A 536 5.45 28.79 -1.27
N VAL A 537 6.33 27.95 -1.83
CA VAL A 537 6.45 26.54 -1.41
C VAL A 537 6.66 26.42 0.11
N GLY A 538 7.31 27.41 0.73
CA GLY A 538 7.52 27.48 2.17
C GLY A 538 6.25 27.67 3.00
N ASP A 539 5.14 28.09 2.38
CA ASP A 539 3.85 28.26 3.04
C ASP A 539 3.17 26.89 3.32
N LEU A 540 3.64 25.81 2.67
CA LEU A 540 3.18 24.43 2.85
C LEU A 540 3.79 23.78 4.11
N ASN A 541 3.65 24.42 5.26
CA ASN A 541 4.27 24.04 6.53
C ASN A 541 3.81 22.68 7.10
N THR A 542 2.60 22.23 6.75
CA THR A 542 2.04 20.95 7.20
C THR A 542 2.27 19.79 6.22
N LEU A 543 2.83 20.05 5.02
CA LEU A 543 2.92 19.05 3.96
C LEU A 543 3.93 17.94 4.28
N SER A 544 3.49 16.69 4.17
CA SER A 544 4.32 15.51 4.41
C SER A 544 5.11 15.02 3.19
N VAL A 545 4.53 15.07 1.98
CA VAL A 545 5.18 14.59 0.76
C VAL A 545 5.02 15.60 -0.38
N LEU A 546 6.15 15.97 -0.99
CA LEU A 546 6.22 16.81 -2.19
C LEU A 546 6.97 16.08 -3.30
N ASP A 547 6.27 15.76 -4.40
CA ASP A 547 6.85 15.16 -5.58
C ASP A 547 6.72 16.09 -6.80
N LEU A 548 7.86 16.59 -7.27
CA LEU A 548 8.01 17.43 -8.45
C LEU A 548 8.88 16.77 -9.53
N SER A 549 9.13 15.47 -9.40
CA SER A 549 10.08 14.77 -10.26
C SER A 549 9.65 14.75 -11.73
N TYR A 550 10.61 14.62 -12.64
CA TYR A 550 10.43 14.53 -14.09
C TYR A 550 9.59 15.68 -14.64
N ASN A 551 10.07 16.90 -14.42
CA ASN A 551 9.54 18.14 -14.98
C ASN A 551 10.68 18.94 -15.62
N ASN A 552 10.39 20.15 -16.11
CA ASN A 552 11.35 21.06 -16.69
C ASN A 552 11.61 22.28 -15.77
N LEU A 553 11.54 22.08 -14.45
CA LEU A 553 11.79 23.12 -13.43
C LEU A 553 13.28 23.46 -13.39
N SER A 554 13.62 24.73 -13.19
CA SER A 554 14.99 25.25 -13.30
C SER A 554 15.31 26.28 -12.21
N GLY A 555 16.56 26.74 -12.17
CA GLY A 555 17.03 27.69 -11.15
C GLY A 555 17.49 27.00 -9.87
N ASN A 556 17.60 27.76 -8.78
CA ASN A 556 18.05 27.24 -7.48
C ASN A 556 16.84 26.81 -6.63
N ILE A 557 17.04 25.88 -5.71
CA ILE A 557 16.03 25.57 -4.68
C ILE A 557 15.93 26.80 -3.74
N PRO A 558 14.75 27.43 -3.59
CA PRO A 558 14.61 28.61 -2.74
C PRO A 558 14.79 28.23 -1.26
N SER A 559 15.38 29.14 -0.47
CA SER A 559 15.59 28.93 0.96
C SER A 559 14.29 28.78 1.76
N SER A 560 13.16 29.24 1.18
CA SER A 560 11.83 29.10 1.77
C SER A 560 11.33 27.65 1.82
N VAL A 561 11.90 26.70 1.06
CA VAL A 561 11.63 25.25 1.27
C VAL A 561 11.86 24.88 2.73
N GLY A 562 12.79 25.57 3.41
CA GLY A 562 13.01 25.55 4.85
C GLY A 562 11.75 25.67 5.74
N GLY A 563 10.67 26.27 5.25
CA GLY A 563 9.40 26.44 5.95
C GLY A 563 8.47 25.23 5.94
N CYS A 564 8.75 24.20 5.14
CA CYS A 564 7.95 22.96 5.07
C CYS A 564 8.24 22.02 6.26
N GLU A 565 8.03 22.48 7.50
CA GLU A 565 8.50 21.82 8.73
C GLU A 565 8.06 20.34 8.89
N SER A 566 6.91 19.96 8.32
CA SER A 566 6.37 18.59 8.38
C SER A 566 6.84 17.65 7.25
N LEU A 567 7.72 18.11 6.36
CA LEU A 567 8.10 17.38 5.15
C LEU A 567 8.94 16.13 5.47
N LEU A 568 8.43 14.97 5.07
CA LEU A 568 9.08 13.67 5.21
C LEU A 568 9.71 13.19 3.91
N LYS A 569 9.10 13.49 2.76
CA LYS A 569 9.60 13.04 1.46
C LYS A 569 9.61 14.19 0.44
N LEU A 570 10.76 14.40 -0.19
CA LEU A 570 10.96 15.39 -1.24
C LEU A 570 11.60 14.73 -2.47
N SER A 571 10.93 14.81 -3.61
CA SER A 571 11.47 14.35 -4.89
C SER A 571 11.53 15.50 -5.89
N LEU A 572 12.75 15.84 -6.32
CA LEU A 572 13.07 16.83 -7.36
C LEU A 572 13.75 16.19 -8.57
N ARG A 573 13.76 14.85 -8.63
CA ARG A 573 14.49 14.07 -9.63
C ARG A 573 14.17 14.48 -11.05
N GLY A 574 15.15 14.51 -11.95
CA GLY A 574 14.89 14.68 -13.39
C GLY A 574 14.33 16.05 -13.73
N ASN A 575 14.97 17.11 -13.22
CA ASN A 575 14.67 18.52 -13.50
C ASN A 575 15.96 19.24 -13.96
N LEU A 576 15.91 20.57 -14.08
CA LEU A 576 17.02 21.44 -14.46
C LEU A 576 17.49 22.33 -13.30
N PHE A 577 17.35 21.88 -12.05
CA PHE A 577 17.81 22.64 -10.89
C PHE A 577 19.35 22.76 -10.89
N ARG A 578 19.84 23.91 -10.42
CA ARG A 578 21.26 24.31 -10.40
C ARG A 578 21.67 24.85 -9.04
N GLY A 579 22.96 25.15 -8.91
CA GLY A 579 23.55 25.78 -7.73
C GLY A 579 24.00 24.75 -6.69
N GLN A 580 24.36 25.25 -5.51
CA GLN A 580 24.78 24.41 -4.39
C GLN A 580 23.58 23.84 -3.64
N ILE A 581 23.72 22.61 -3.15
CA ILE A 581 22.76 22.01 -2.23
C ILE A 581 22.79 22.82 -0.94
N SER A 582 21.66 23.41 -0.58
CA SER A 582 21.61 24.32 0.57
C SER A 582 21.66 23.58 1.90
N GLN A 583 22.37 24.13 2.87
CA GLN A 583 22.56 23.55 4.20
C GLN A 583 21.27 23.48 5.03
N PHE A 584 20.20 24.21 4.66
CA PHE A 584 18.94 24.13 5.43
C PHE A 584 18.33 22.72 5.43
N PHE A 585 18.64 21.86 4.44
CA PHE A 585 18.21 20.46 4.41
C PHE A 585 18.73 19.64 5.60
N GLU A 586 19.82 20.07 6.24
CA GLU A 586 20.35 19.43 7.44
C GLU A 586 19.40 19.55 8.64
N ARG A 587 18.48 20.52 8.62
CA ARG A 587 17.49 20.77 9.69
C ARG A 587 16.21 19.97 9.53
N PHE A 588 15.98 19.34 8.37
CA PHE A 588 14.78 18.56 8.12
C PHE A 588 14.87 17.14 8.68
N LEU A 589 13.74 16.60 9.10
CA LEU A 589 13.56 15.17 9.41
C LEU A 589 13.05 14.40 8.18
N LEU A 590 13.68 14.60 7.02
CA LEU A 590 13.32 13.88 5.79
C LEU A 590 13.64 12.38 5.93
N GLU A 591 12.65 11.54 5.63
CA GLU A 591 12.83 10.10 5.41
C GLU A 591 13.42 9.81 4.03
N SER A 592 13.13 10.66 3.03
CA SER A 592 13.59 10.49 1.66
C SER A 592 13.81 11.82 0.94
N LEU A 593 14.99 12.00 0.32
CA LEU A 593 15.33 13.13 -0.53
C LEU A 593 15.89 12.65 -1.89
N ASP A 594 15.17 12.86 -2.99
CA ASP A 594 15.68 12.55 -4.33
C ASP A 594 15.97 13.84 -5.12
N ILE A 595 17.25 14.16 -5.30
CA ILE A 595 17.75 15.28 -6.11
C ILE A 595 18.49 14.79 -7.38
N SER A 596 18.36 13.50 -7.71
CA SER A 596 19.07 12.90 -8.84
C SER A 596 18.67 13.50 -10.19
N TYR A 597 19.55 13.40 -11.19
CA TYR A 597 19.33 13.88 -12.56
C TYR A 597 18.95 15.37 -12.60
N ASN A 598 19.79 16.22 -11.99
CA ASN A 598 19.76 17.69 -12.06
C ASN A 598 21.16 18.22 -12.44
N ASP A 599 21.41 19.53 -12.30
CA ASP A 599 22.70 20.20 -12.56
C ASP A 599 23.25 20.88 -11.29
N PHE A 600 23.10 20.23 -10.13
CA PHE A 600 23.67 20.69 -8.85
C PHE A 600 25.21 20.60 -8.84
N GLU A 601 25.84 21.52 -8.11
CA GLU A 601 27.29 21.63 -8.00
C GLU A 601 27.77 21.86 -6.56
N GLY A 602 29.04 21.58 -6.28
CA GLY A 602 29.64 21.84 -4.98
C GLY A 602 29.57 20.67 -3.99
N GLU A 603 29.81 20.97 -2.72
CA GLU A 603 29.91 19.96 -1.67
C GLU A 603 28.54 19.43 -1.23
N ILE A 604 28.41 18.10 -1.07
CA ILE A 604 27.23 17.50 -0.45
C ILE A 604 27.32 17.68 1.08
N PRO A 605 26.29 18.25 1.75
CA PRO A 605 26.25 18.34 3.20
C PRO A 605 26.33 16.95 3.88
N VAL A 606 26.73 16.89 5.16
CA VAL A 606 26.98 15.61 5.86
C VAL A 606 26.03 15.34 7.03
N LEU A 607 25.21 16.31 7.39
CA LEU A 607 24.24 16.21 8.50
C LEU A 607 22.81 16.02 7.98
N GLY A 608 21.88 15.70 8.89
CA GLY A 608 20.47 15.47 8.58
C GLY A 608 20.27 14.27 7.64
N VAL A 609 19.43 14.43 6.62
CA VAL A 609 19.12 13.39 5.63
C VAL A 609 20.36 12.84 4.91
N PHE A 610 21.41 13.67 4.75
CA PHE A 610 22.65 13.28 4.07
C PHE A 610 23.57 12.37 4.90
N ALA A 611 23.30 12.23 6.20
CA ALA A 611 24.02 11.29 7.06
C ALA A 611 23.63 9.82 6.77
N ASN A 612 22.44 9.60 6.19
CA ASN A 612 21.93 8.28 5.86
C ASN A 612 21.93 8.05 4.34
N ALA A 613 22.92 7.32 3.83
CA ALA A 613 23.11 7.10 2.39
C ALA A 613 21.94 6.42 1.68
N SER A 614 21.04 5.73 2.39
CA SER A 614 19.82 5.15 1.80
C SER A 614 18.62 6.09 1.80
N ALA A 615 18.70 7.22 2.52
CA ALA A 615 17.63 8.21 2.64
C ALA A 615 17.73 9.35 1.62
N PHE A 616 18.80 9.43 0.82
CA PHE A 616 18.91 10.42 -0.26
C PHE A 616 19.54 9.87 -1.54
N SER A 617 19.16 10.45 -2.67
CA SER A 617 19.65 10.10 -4.02
C SER A 617 20.12 11.35 -4.75
N PHE A 618 21.33 11.29 -5.31
CA PHE A 618 22.00 12.44 -5.96
C PHE A 618 22.63 12.10 -7.32
N SER A 619 22.43 10.87 -7.82
CA SER A 619 23.01 10.37 -9.07
C SER A 619 22.66 11.29 -10.25
N GLY A 620 23.50 11.33 -11.29
CA GLY A 620 23.27 12.20 -12.45
C GLY A 620 23.71 13.68 -12.30
N ASN A 621 24.12 14.12 -11.10
CA ASN A 621 24.71 15.45 -10.88
C ASN A 621 26.25 15.38 -10.95
N SER A 622 26.84 15.74 -12.09
CA SER A 622 28.28 15.52 -12.36
C SER A 622 29.24 16.46 -11.63
N LYS A 623 28.76 17.60 -11.10
CA LYS A 623 29.58 18.64 -10.46
C LYS A 623 29.60 18.55 -8.92
N LEU A 624 28.99 17.52 -8.34
CA LEU A 624 28.99 17.30 -6.90
C LEU A 624 30.30 16.67 -6.42
N CYS A 625 30.74 17.06 -5.23
CA CYS A 625 31.95 16.59 -4.57
C CYS A 625 31.73 16.44 -3.05
N GLY A 626 32.66 15.78 -2.34
CA GLY A 626 32.59 15.65 -0.88
C GLY A 626 31.49 14.71 -0.35
N GLY A 627 30.88 15.06 0.79
CA GLY A 627 29.87 14.24 1.48
C GLY A 627 30.45 13.14 2.38
N VAL A 628 29.58 12.28 2.92
CA VAL A 628 29.99 11.18 3.82
C VAL A 628 30.86 10.15 3.09
N ILE A 629 31.81 9.54 3.81
CA ILE A 629 32.85 8.64 3.25
C ILE A 629 32.26 7.51 2.38
N GLY A 630 31.04 7.05 2.70
CA GLY A 630 30.34 6.00 1.96
C GLY A 630 29.93 6.36 0.51
N LEU A 631 29.90 7.65 0.13
CA LEU A 631 29.42 8.10 -1.20
C LEU A 631 30.46 8.00 -2.32
N ARG A 632 31.76 7.86 -1.98
CA ARG A 632 32.89 7.74 -2.93
C ARG A 632 32.98 8.88 -3.97
N LEU A 633 32.54 10.09 -3.63
CA LEU A 633 32.67 11.29 -4.47
C LEU A 633 34.09 11.87 -4.44
N PRO A 634 34.52 12.60 -5.50
CA PRO A 634 35.81 13.29 -5.49
C PRO A 634 35.87 14.35 -4.39
N LYS A 635 37.04 14.56 -3.80
CA LYS A 635 37.26 15.66 -2.84
C LYS A 635 37.09 17.01 -3.54
N CYS A 636 36.36 17.93 -2.91
CA CYS A 636 36.21 19.29 -3.43
C CYS A 636 37.57 19.98 -3.51
N LYS A 637 37.86 20.66 -4.63
CA LYS A 637 39.13 21.37 -4.80
C LYS A 637 39.16 22.59 -3.88
N GLU A 638 40.11 22.64 -2.95
CA GLU A 638 40.33 23.84 -2.13
C GLU A 638 40.69 25.04 -3.02
N GLN A 639 39.86 26.08 -3.00
CA GLN A 639 40.21 27.38 -3.57
C GLN A 639 41.27 28.04 -2.70
N ARG A 640 42.55 27.88 -3.06
CA ARG A 640 43.62 28.75 -2.54
C ARG A 640 43.37 30.18 -3.03
N ASN A 641 42.96 31.04 -2.09
CA ASN A 641 42.95 32.49 -2.26
C ASN A 641 44.36 33.03 -2.52
N ILE A 642 44.72 33.25 -3.80
CA ILE A 642 45.92 34.03 -4.16
C ILE A 642 45.48 35.44 -4.55
N LYS A 643 45.48 36.36 -3.58
CA LYS A 643 45.52 37.80 -3.85
C LYS A 643 46.99 38.23 -4.00
N ARG A 644 47.24 39.06 -5.04
CA ARG A 644 48.46 39.80 -5.45
C ARG A 644 49.47 39.06 -6.35
N LYS A 645 49.41 39.36 -7.66
CA LYS A 645 50.35 40.29 -8.35
C LYS A 645 49.85 40.56 -9.79
N PHE A 646 49.00 41.58 -9.94
CA PHE A 646 48.28 41.94 -11.19
C PHE A 646 49.09 42.90 -12.11
N HIS A 647 50.42 42.92 -12.03
CA HIS A 647 51.23 43.86 -12.84
C HIS A 647 52.25 43.20 -13.76
N THR A 648 52.56 41.92 -13.59
CA THR A 648 53.50 41.20 -14.47
C THR A 648 52.83 40.56 -15.69
N PHE A 649 51.49 40.48 -15.72
CA PHE A 649 50.74 39.77 -16.78
C PHE A 649 50.48 40.62 -18.04
N ILE A 650 50.45 41.96 -17.92
CA ILE A 650 50.10 42.86 -19.03
C ILE A 650 51.24 42.97 -20.06
N ILE A 651 52.50 42.87 -19.63
CA ILE A 651 53.66 42.99 -20.54
C ILE A 651 53.81 41.73 -21.41
N VAL A 652 53.45 40.55 -20.89
CA VAL A 652 53.54 39.27 -21.62
C VAL A 652 52.45 39.16 -22.70
N ILE A 653 51.26 39.74 -22.46
CA ILE A 653 50.15 39.73 -23.42
C ILE A 653 50.48 40.57 -24.67
N LEU A 654 51.13 41.73 -24.50
CA LEU A 654 51.47 42.63 -25.61
C LEU A 654 52.55 42.06 -26.54
N THR A 655 53.51 41.28 -26.00
CA THR A 655 54.53 40.60 -26.81
C THR A 655 54.02 39.32 -27.48
N ALA A 656 53.00 38.66 -26.89
CA ALA A 656 52.38 37.48 -27.46
C ALA A 656 51.42 37.82 -28.61
N SER A 657 50.72 38.95 -28.55
CA SER A 657 49.79 39.38 -29.61
C SER A 657 50.50 39.74 -30.91
N THR A 658 51.67 40.37 -30.85
CA THR A 658 52.47 40.71 -32.04
C THR A 658 53.07 39.46 -32.70
N LEU A 659 53.51 38.50 -31.89
CA LEU A 659 54.00 37.21 -32.37
C LEU A 659 52.88 36.38 -33.02
N LEU A 660 51.68 36.39 -32.42
CA LEU A 660 50.48 35.73 -32.96
C LEU A 660 50.02 36.33 -34.29
N THR A 661 50.13 37.64 -34.50
CA THR A 661 49.78 38.27 -35.78
C THR A 661 50.76 37.94 -36.91
N VAL A 662 52.05 37.83 -36.61
CA VAL A 662 53.07 37.42 -37.61
C VAL A 662 52.92 35.94 -37.95
N ILE A 663 52.63 35.10 -36.95
CA ILE A 663 52.31 33.68 -37.15
C ILE A 663 51.00 33.51 -37.93
N PHE A 664 50.00 34.37 -37.72
CA PHE A 664 48.73 34.34 -38.44
C PHE A 664 48.89 34.75 -39.92
N LEU A 665 49.73 35.74 -40.23
CA LEU A 665 50.02 36.13 -41.62
C LEU A 665 50.85 35.07 -42.35
N ALA A 666 51.83 34.46 -41.67
CA ALA A 666 52.56 33.30 -42.19
C ALA A 666 51.66 32.08 -42.38
N TYR A 667 50.70 31.86 -41.47
CA TYR A 667 49.69 30.80 -41.53
C TYR A 667 48.72 31.00 -42.68
N VAL A 668 48.29 32.23 -43.00
CA VAL A 668 47.43 32.52 -44.16
C VAL A 668 48.17 32.27 -45.49
N TRP A 669 49.47 32.59 -45.56
CA TRP A 669 50.31 32.28 -46.73
C TRP A 669 50.53 30.77 -46.90
N TYR A 670 50.67 30.04 -45.79
CA TYR A 670 50.72 28.57 -45.75
C TYR A 670 49.38 27.91 -46.10
N LYS A 671 48.24 28.47 -45.64
CA LYS A 671 46.87 27.97 -45.91
C LYS A 671 46.49 28.07 -47.39
N LYS A 672 47.09 29.01 -48.15
CA LYS A 672 46.87 29.11 -49.60
C LYS A 672 47.56 27.97 -50.38
N LYS A 673 48.52 27.25 -49.77
CA LYS A 673 49.29 26.15 -50.40
C LYS A 673 48.88 24.74 -49.92
N ARG A 674 48.03 24.61 -48.90
CA ARG A 674 47.65 23.31 -48.30
C ARG A 674 46.15 23.00 -48.41
N LYS A 675 45.60 23.24 -49.59
CA LYS A 675 44.31 22.70 -50.04
C LYS A 675 44.56 21.35 -50.76
N ILE A 676 45.20 20.40 -50.07
CA ILE A 676 45.34 18.97 -50.42
C ILE A 676 45.69 18.25 -49.11
N GLN A 677 45.00 17.15 -48.85
CA GLN A 677 45.14 16.19 -47.73
C GLN A 677 44.47 16.52 -46.38
N LEU A 678 43.23 16.02 -46.31
CA LEU A 678 42.56 15.30 -45.22
C LEU A 678 42.61 15.81 -43.76
N ALA A 679 41.41 16.16 -43.30
CA ALA A 679 40.91 15.96 -41.94
C ALA A 679 41.05 14.47 -41.52
N GLN A 680 41.08 14.03 -40.25
CA GLN A 680 40.12 14.26 -39.16
C GLN A 680 40.52 13.34 -37.97
N SER A 681 40.29 13.72 -36.70
CA SER A 681 39.96 12.81 -35.58
C SER A 681 39.32 13.61 -34.43
N SER A 682 38.38 13.14 -33.62
CA SER A 682 37.57 11.91 -33.60
C SER A 682 36.26 12.21 -32.84
N THR A 683 35.14 11.92 -33.49
CA THR A 683 33.83 11.63 -32.86
C THR A 683 33.60 10.12 -32.99
N SER A 684 33.08 9.47 -31.96
CA SER A 684 32.72 8.03 -31.96
C SER A 684 32.07 7.58 -33.28
N LYS A 685 32.70 6.65 -34.02
CA LYS A 685 32.22 6.14 -35.32
C LYS A 685 31.72 4.70 -35.21
N ASN A 686 30.55 4.42 -35.78
CA ASN A 686 30.08 3.06 -36.09
C ASN A 686 31.03 2.38 -37.09
N VAL A 687 31.19 1.06 -36.99
CA VAL A 687 32.00 0.26 -37.94
C VAL A 687 31.18 -0.11 -39.19
N SER A 688 31.84 -0.15 -40.34
CA SER A 688 31.21 -0.46 -41.64
C SER A 688 31.29 -1.95 -42.00
N TYR A 689 30.40 -2.44 -42.89
CA TYR A 689 30.45 -3.81 -43.43
C TYR A 689 31.83 -4.17 -43.99
N ASN A 690 32.45 -3.28 -44.77
CA ASN A 690 33.77 -3.53 -45.38
C ASN A 690 34.88 -3.71 -44.34
N GLN A 691 34.81 -3.02 -43.20
CA GLN A 691 35.76 -3.22 -42.10
C GLN A 691 35.56 -4.58 -41.43
N LEU A 692 34.32 -4.99 -41.21
CA LEU A 692 34.02 -6.32 -40.65
C LEU A 692 34.39 -7.45 -41.60
N LEU A 693 34.13 -7.29 -42.91
CA LEU A 693 34.50 -8.26 -43.93
C LEU A 693 36.01 -8.50 -43.99
N LYS A 694 36.82 -7.43 -43.88
CA LYS A 694 38.28 -7.56 -43.78
C LYS A 694 38.72 -8.19 -42.47
N ALA A 695 38.14 -7.74 -41.36
CA ALA A 695 38.48 -8.22 -40.02
C ALA A 695 38.26 -9.74 -39.84
N THR A 696 37.29 -10.31 -40.56
CA THR A 696 36.93 -11.74 -40.49
C THR A 696 37.47 -12.57 -41.66
N ASP A 697 38.32 -12.00 -42.51
CA ASP A 697 38.80 -12.63 -43.76
C ASP A 697 37.66 -13.16 -44.63
N GLY A 698 36.72 -12.27 -44.96
CA GLY A 698 35.56 -12.60 -45.81
C GLY A 698 34.48 -13.43 -45.10
N PHE A 699 34.42 -13.40 -43.75
CA PHE A 699 33.60 -14.31 -42.96
C PHE A 699 33.94 -15.79 -43.21
N SER A 700 35.25 -16.09 -43.33
CA SER A 700 35.77 -17.44 -43.55
C SER A 700 35.35 -18.44 -42.46
N GLU A 701 35.08 -19.68 -42.85
CA GLU A 701 34.82 -20.81 -41.95
C GLU A 701 35.98 -21.05 -40.96
N ALA A 702 37.22 -20.70 -41.34
CA ALA A 702 38.37 -20.80 -40.44
C ALA A 702 38.28 -19.87 -39.22
N ASN A 703 37.48 -18.80 -39.33
CA ASN A 703 37.24 -17.82 -38.26
C ASN A 703 35.89 -18.03 -37.56
N LEU A 704 35.08 -19.01 -37.96
CA LEU A 704 33.79 -19.28 -37.35
C LEU A 704 33.99 -19.93 -35.97
N ILE A 705 33.53 -19.25 -34.92
CA ILE A 705 33.66 -19.72 -33.52
C ILE A 705 32.31 -20.09 -32.88
N GLY A 706 31.19 -19.79 -33.53
CA GLY A 706 29.87 -20.21 -33.08
C GLY A 706 28.81 -20.01 -34.15
N ASN A 707 27.82 -20.90 -34.22
CA ASN A 707 26.72 -20.80 -35.16
C ASN A 707 25.40 -21.17 -34.48
N GLY A 708 24.39 -20.30 -34.58
CA GLY A 708 23.10 -20.47 -33.92
C GLY A 708 21.92 -20.02 -34.77
N GLY A 709 20.70 -20.18 -34.24
CA GLY A 709 19.46 -19.95 -34.99
C GLY A 709 19.19 -18.49 -35.41
N PHE A 710 19.88 -17.50 -34.83
CA PHE A 710 19.72 -16.09 -35.17
C PHE A 710 20.98 -15.44 -35.76
N GLY A 711 22.09 -16.16 -35.87
CA GLY A 711 23.34 -15.60 -36.36
C GLY A 711 24.57 -16.51 -36.17
N SER A 712 25.67 -16.08 -36.78
CA SER A 712 26.98 -16.74 -36.74
C SER A 712 28.01 -15.79 -36.11
N VAL A 713 28.94 -16.32 -35.31
CA VAL A 713 29.95 -15.56 -34.59
C VAL A 713 31.32 -15.88 -35.16
N TYR A 714 32.04 -14.84 -35.58
CA TYR A 714 33.38 -14.95 -36.17
C TYR A 714 34.41 -14.29 -35.27
N LYS A 715 35.61 -14.86 -35.21
CA LYS A 715 36.79 -14.21 -34.64
C LYS A 715 37.37 -13.25 -35.68
N GLY A 716 37.77 -12.05 -35.27
CA GLY A 716 38.37 -11.07 -36.18
C GLY A 716 39.25 -10.03 -35.49
N ILE A 717 39.91 -9.17 -36.28
CA ILE A 717 40.79 -8.08 -35.82
C ILE A 717 40.34 -6.77 -36.48
N LEU A 718 39.91 -5.78 -35.70
CA LEU A 718 39.33 -4.52 -36.21
C LEU A 718 40.35 -3.42 -36.51
N ASP A 719 41.44 -3.37 -35.73
CA ASP A 719 42.56 -2.42 -35.92
C ASP A 719 43.84 -3.24 -36.09
N GLU A 720 44.44 -3.19 -37.29
CA GLU A 720 45.68 -3.92 -37.63
C GLU A 720 46.89 -3.48 -36.78
N ASP A 721 46.82 -2.30 -36.15
CA ASP A 721 47.91 -1.74 -35.34
C ASP A 721 47.96 -2.27 -33.88
N ASN A 722 46.95 -3.03 -33.41
CA ASN A 722 46.80 -3.38 -31.98
C ASN A 722 46.58 -4.87 -31.67
N ASP A 723 46.56 -5.76 -32.67
CA ASP A 723 46.39 -7.23 -32.55
C ASP A 723 45.25 -7.71 -31.63
N LYS A 724 44.27 -6.86 -31.29
CA LYS A 724 43.20 -7.21 -30.37
C LYS A 724 42.10 -7.98 -31.08
N PHE A 725 41.95 -9.26 -30.71
CA PHE A 725 40.85 -10.09 -31.19
C PHE A 725 39.50 -9.59 -30.69
N VAL A 726 38.49 -9.64 -31.57
CA VAL A 726 37.09 -9.36 -31.28
C VAL A 726 36.22 -10.53 -31.73
N ALA A 727 35.03 -10.66 -31.13
CA ALA A 727 34.00 -11.60 -31.57
C ALA A 727 32.89 -10.85 -32.31
N ILE A 728 32.66 -11.19 -33.58
CA ILE A 728 31.73 -10.49 -34.48
C ILE A 728 30.52 -11.40 -34.71
N LYS A 729 29.39 -11.09 -34.07
CA LYS A 729 28.11 -11.78 -34.25
C LYS A 729 27.36 -11.18 -35.43
N VAL A 730 27.30 -11.90 -36.54
CA VAL A 730 26.54 -11.55 -37.76
C VAL A 730 25.14 -12.16 -37.67
N LEU A 731 24.10 -11.34 -37.84
CA LEU A 731 22.71 -11.77 -37.66
C LEU A 731 22.13 -12.35 -38.97
N HIS A 732 21.46 -13.49 -38.87
CA HIS A 732 20.73 -14.09 -40.01
C HIS A 732 19.38 -13.39 -40.18
N LEU A 733 19.35 -12.22 -40.81
CA LEU A 733 18.15 -11.38 -40.93
C LEU A 733 16.98 -12.05 -41.67
N GLN A 734 17.24 -13.11 -42.44
CA GLN A 734 16.20 -13.93 -43.07
C GLN A 734 15.37 -14.75 -42.06
N ASN A 735 15.88 -14.97 -40.85
CA ASN A 735 15.20 -15.75 -39.82
C ASN A 735 14.19 -14.87 -39.05
N ARG A 736 12.95 -15.36 -38.93
CA ARG A 736 11.88 -14.67 -38.17
C ARG A 736 12.32 -14.41 -36.74
N GLY A 737 12.48 -13.12 -36.40
CA GLY A 737 12.86 -12.69 -35.05
C GLY A 737 14.32 -12.25 -34.88
N ALA A 738 15.19 -12.49 -35.86
CA ALA A 738 16.61 -12.09 -35.80
C ALA A 738 16.78 -10.56 -35.63
N GLU A 739 15.99 -9.76 -36.34
CA GLU A 739 16.00 -8.30 -36.17
C GLU A 739 15.53 -7.87 -34.76
N ARG A 740 14.57 -8.57 -34.17
CA ARG A 740 14.12 -8.30 -32.79
C ARG A 740 15.19 -8.69 -31.77
N SER A 741 15.91 -9.79 -32.01
CA SER A 741 17.06 -10.21 -31.21
C SER A 741 18.14 -9.13 -31.21
N PHE A 742 18.49 -8.62 -32.40
CA PHE A 742 19.47 -7.54 -32.55
C PHE A 742 19.06 -6.28 -31.78
N MET A 743 17.80 -5.84 -31.91
CA MET A 743 17.30 -4.66 -31.21
C MET A 743 17.32 -4.84 -29.69
N ARG A 744 16.98 -6.04 -29.17
CA ARG A 744 17.03 -6.33 -27.73
C ARG A 744 18.45 -6.35 -27.17
N GLU A 745 19.41 -6.93 -27.90
CA GLU A 745 20.82 -6.89 -27.49
C GLU A 745 21.36 -5.45 -27.45
N CYS A 746 20.99 -4.61 -28.43
CA CYS A 746 21.32 -3.19 -28.42
C CYS A 746 20.67 -2.42 -27.25
N GLU A 747 19.41 -2.73 -26.96
CA GLU A 747 18.64 -2.15 -25.86
C GLU A 747 19.23 -2.55 -24.49
N ALA A 748 19.64 -3.81 -24.34
CA ALA A 748 20.33 -4.33 -23.15
C ALA A 748 21.61 -3.54 -22.93
N TRP A 749 22.42 -3.44 -23.98
CA TRP A 749 23.72 -2.80 -23.90
C TRP A 749 23.67 -1.30 -23.58
N ARG A 750 22.60 -0.59 -24.00
CA ARG A 750 22.39 0.81 -23.58
C ARG A 750 22.29 0.95 -22.05
N ASN A 751 21.80 -0.07 -21.37
CA ASN A 751 21.40 -0.02 -19.97
C ASN A 751 22.31 -0.83 -19.02
N ILE A 752 23.15 -1.75 -19.53
CA ILE A 752 24.03 -2.59 -18.70
C ILE A 752 25.48 -2.11 -18.68
N ARG A 753 26.06 -2.00 -17.48
CA ARG A 753 27.50 -1.79 -17.26
C ARG A 753 27.95 -2.57 -16.02
N HIS A 754 28.36 -3.82 -16.20
CA HIS A 754 28.80 -4.69 -15.12
C HIS A 754 30.00 -5.53 -15.56
N ARG A 755 30.90 -5.86 -14.61
CA ARG A 755 32.15 -6.60 -14.90
C ARG A 755 31.93 -8.07 -15.30
N ASN A 756 30.78 -8.65 -14.92
CA ASN A 756 30.40 -10.04 -15.22
C ASN A 756 29.37 -10.13 -16.36
N LEU A 757 29.25 -9.08 -17.18
CA LEU A 757 28.37 -9.05 -18.37
C LEU A 757 29.23 -8.82 -19.62
N LEU A 758 28.93 -9.57 -20.70
CA LEU A 758 29.69 -9.49 -21.94
C LEU A 758 29.56 -8.10 -22.59
N LYS A 759 30.69 -7.46 -22.84
CA LYS A 759 30.76 -6.08 -23.35
C LYS A 759 30.66 -6.02 -24.87
N ILE A 760 29.72 -5.21 -25.37
CA ILE A 760 29.69 -4.77 -26.78
C ILE A 760 30.68 -3.60 -26.96
N LEU A 761 31.56 -3.70 -27.94
CA LEU A 761 32.54 -2.68 -28.31
C LEU A 761 31.96 -1.69 -29.32
N THR A 762 31.25 -2.20 -30.33
CA THR A 762 30.63 -1.42 -31.40
C THR A 762 29.59 -2.27 -32.15
N LEU A 763 28.87 -1.67 -33.09
CA LEU A 763 27.89 -2.35 -33.94
C LEU A 763 28.01 -1.90 -35.39
N CYS A 764 27.53 -2.76 -36.29
CA CYS A 764 27.31 -2.44 -37.70
C CYS A 764 25.81 -2.61 -38.01
N SER A 765 25.23 -1.57 -38.61
CA SER A 765 23.89 -1.61 -39.21
C SER A 765 24.00 -0.89 -40.55
N SER A 766 24.30 -1.63 -41.62
CA SER A 766 24.51 -1.11 -42.97
C SER A 766 23.90 -2.03 -44.02
N ILE A 767 24.30 -1.87 -45.28
CA ILE A 767 23.99 -2.82 -46.37
C ILE A 767 25.27 -3.57 -46.78
N ASP A 768 25.12 -4.78 -47.30
CA ASP A 768 26.21 -5.54 -47.92
C ASP A 768 26.49 -5.08 -49.37
N PHE A 769 27.46 -5.70 -50.05
CA PHE A 769 27.79 -5.35 -51.44
C PHE A 769 26.73 -5.75 -52.48
N GLN A 770 25.74 -6.57 -52.08
CA GLN A 770 24.61 -6.97 -52.92
C GLN A 770 23.38 -6.07 -52.69
N GLY A 771 23.46 -5.13 -51.74
CA GLY A 771 22.39 -4.20 -51.38
C GLY A 771 21.40 -4.75 -50.35
N ASN A 772 21.70 -5.89 -49.71
CA ASN A 772 20.87 -6.44 -48.63
C ASN A 772 21.20 -5.79 -47.29
N ASP A 773 20.21 -5.68 -46.40
CA ASP A 773 20.44 -5.25 -45.02
C ASP A 773 21.45 -6.18 -44.32
N PHE A 774 22.38 -5.58 -43.57
CA PHE A 774 23.41 -6.27 -42.81
C PHE A 774 23.50 -5.68 -41.40
N LYS A 775 23.38 -6.56 -40.39
CA LYS A 775 23.50 -6.19 -38.99
C LYS A 775 24.47 -7.11 -38.26
N ALA A 776 25.39 -6.53 -37.51
CA ALA A 776 26.37 -7.26 -36.71
C ALA A 776 26.68 -6.54 -35.39
N LEU A 777 26.96 -7.33 -34.35
CA LEU A 777 27.41 -6.85 -33.04
C LEU A 777 28.86 -7.28 -32.82
N VAL A 778 29.69 -6.35 -32.36
CA VAL A 778 31.11 -6.61 -32.07
C VAL A 778 31.30 -6.67 -30.55
N TYR A 779 31.65 -7.84 -30.06
CA TYR A 779 31.93 -8.14 -28.66
C TYR A 779 33.43 -8.19 -28.39
N GLU A 780 33.77 -7.97 -27.12
CA GLU A 780 35.08 -8.37 -26.62
C GLU A 780 35.25 -9.89 -26.75
N PHE A 781 36.41 -10.33 -27.23
CA PHE A 781 36.69 -11.76 -27.44
C PHE A 781 37.01 -12.43 -26.10
N MET A 782 36.39 -13.59 -25.85
CA MET A 782 36.57 -14.38 -24.64
C MET A 782 37.42 -15.63 -24.95
N PRO A 783 38.71 -15.64 -24.59
CA PRO A 783 39.67 -16.64 -25.06
C PRO A 783 39.45 -18.03 -24.47
N ASN A 784 38.86 -18.13 -23.27
CA ASN A 784 38.55 -19.41 -22.63
C ASN A 784 37.19 -19.99 -23.08
N GLY A 785 36.53 -19.41 -24.08
CA GLY A 785 35.30 -19.93 -24.68
C GLY A 785 34.11 -19.97 -23.72
N SER A 786 33.13 -20.83 -24.00
CA SER A 786 31.91 -20.96 -23.20
C SER A 786 32.05 -21.98 -22.08
N LEU A 787 31.26 -21.83 -21.01
CA LEU A 787 31.18 -22.80 -19.93
C LEU A 787 30.68 -24.17 -20.45
N HIS A 788 29.81 -24.18 -21.48
CA HIS A 788 29.37 -25.41 -22.13
C HIS A 788 30.55 -26.26 -22.62
N ASP A 789 31.55 -25.63 -23.25
CA ASP A 789 32.73 -26.33 -23.78
C ASP A 789 33.56 -26.97 -22.68
N TRP A 790 33.62 -26.36 -21.49
CA TRP A 790 34.32 -26.92 -20.33
C TRP A 790 33.58 -28.08 -19.67
N LEU A 791 32.26 -28.16 -19.83
CA LEU A 791 31.43 -29.22 -19.26
C LEU A 791 31.36 -30.44 -20.18
N HIS A 792 31.23 -30.22 -21.51
CA HIS A 792 30.82 -31.27 -22.44
C HIS A 792 31.78 -31.53 -23.60
N SER A 793 32.77 -30.68 -23.87
CA SER A 793 33.74 -30.94 -24.95
C SER A 793 34.80 -31.95 -24.52
N SER A 794 35.06 -32.94 -25.39
CA SER A 794 36.10 -33.95 -25.21
C SER A 794 37.52 -33.43 -25.48
N GLU A 795 37.67 -32.23 -26.05
CA GLU A 795 38.96 -31.68 -26.49
C GLU A 795 39.69 -30.84 -25.42
N ARG A 796 39.05 -30.49 -24.30
CA ARG A 796 39.64 -29.63 -23.25
C ARG A 796 40.15 -30.45 -22.05
N THR A 797 41.46 -30.36 -21.79
CA THR A 797 42.21 -31.29 -20.93
C THR A 797 42.59 -30.77 -19.52
N PRO A 798 41.89 -29.77 -18.98
CA PRO A 798 41.56 -29.85 -17.54
C PRO A 798 40.07 -29.63 -17.27
N ARG A 799 39.44 -30.56 -16.55
CA ARG A 799 38.10 -30.36 -15.99
C ARG A 799 38.12 -29.25 -14.92
N LEU A 800 37.03 -28.49 -14.81
CA LEU A 800 36.88 -27.46 -13.80
C LEU A 800 36.91 -28.09 -12.39
N ASN A 801 37.70 -27.51 -11.48
CA ASN A 801 37.68 -27.91 -10.08
C ASN A 801 36.59 -27.14 -9.32
N LEU A 802 36.23 -27.63 -8.13
CA LEU A 802 35.13 -27.07 -7.32
C LEU A 802 35.32 -25.57 -7.03
N ARG A 803 36.56 -25.12 -6.80
CA ARG A 803 36.85 -23.69 -6.56
C ARG A 803 36.52 -22.83 -7.79
N LYS A 804 36.95 -23.26 -8.98
CA LYS A 804 36.64 -22.57 -10.23
C LYS A 804 35.13 -22.56 -10.50
N ILE A 805 34.45 -23.68 -10.26
CA ILE A 805 32.99 -23.81 -10.37
C ILE A 805 32.29 -22.79 -9.47
N ILE A 806 32.65 -22.72 -8.19
CA ILE A 806 32.02 -21.78 -7.24
C ILE A 806 32.25 -20.34 -7.67
N ASN A 807 33.46 -19.98 -8.12
CA ASN A 807 33.75 -18.62 -8.59
C ASN A 807 32.91 -18.26 -9.82
N ILE A 808 32.82 -19.14 -10.81
CA ILE A 808 32.01 -18.95 -12.02
C ILE A 808 30.53 -18.77 -11.66
N LEU A 809 29.97 -19.62 -10.81
CA LEU A 809 28.57 -19.51 -10.37
C LEU A 809 28.32 -18.22 -9.58
N THR A 810 29.29 -17.79 -8.77
CA THR A 810 29.23 -16.53 -8.02
C THR A 810 29.24 -15.32 -8.96
N ASP A 811 30.07 -15.34 -10.00
CA ASP A 811 30.12 -14.30 -11.03
C ASP A 811 28.79 -14.19 -11.80
N VAL A 812 28.19 -15.32 -12.17
CA VAL A 812 26.88 -15.36 -12.82
C VAL A 812 25.78 -14.84 -11.89
N ALA A 813 25.82 -15.19 -10.60
CA ALA A 813 24.87 -14.68 -9.61
C ALA A 813 24.98 -13.14 -9.45
N TYR A 814 26.19 -12.59 -9.44
CA TYR A 814 26.39 -11.14 -9.44
C TYR A 814 25.86 -10.46 -10.70
N ALA A 815 26.02 -11.10 -11.87
CA ALA A 815 25.44 -10.61 -13.11
C ALA A 815 23.91 -10.57 -13.06
N LEU A 816 23.27 -11.63 -12.54
CA LEU A 816 21.81 -11.70 -12.40
C LEU A 816 21.26 -10.68 -11.40
N ASP A 817 21.90 -10.54 -10.23
CA ASP A 817 21.50 -9.54 -9.23
C ASP A 817 21.55 -8.12 -9.81
N TYR A 818 22.59 -7.81 -10.58
CA TYR A 818 22.72 -6.53 -11.25
C TYR A 818 21.56 -6.27 -12.23
N ILE A 819 21.25 -7.21 -13.13
CA ILE A 819 20.20 -7.00 -14.15
C ILE A 819 18.77 -7.07 -13.59
N HIS A 820 18.55 -7.79 -12.48
CA HIS A 820 17.23 -7.92 -11.84
C HIS A 820 16.92 -6.82 -10.83
N ASN A 821 17.91 -6.40 -10.04
CA ASN A 821 17.69 -5.55 -8.88
C ASN A 821 18.35 -4.16 -8.99
N GLN A 822 19.33 -3.97 -9.89
CA GLN A 822 20.11 -2.73 -9.98
C GLN A 822 19.91 -1.97 -11.31
N CYS A 823 19.43 -2.63 -12.36
CA CYS A 823 19.08 -2.01 -13.64
C CYS A 823 17.67 -1.40 -13.63
N ILE A 824 17.51 -0.20 -14.23
CA ILE A 824 16.22 0.42 -14.54
C ILE A 824 16.25 0.81 -16.03
N PRO A 825 15.38 0.23 -16.88
CA PRO A 825 14.37 -0.80 -16.59
C PRO A 825 14.96 -2.12 -16.08
N ILE A 826 14.16 -2.93 -15.37
CA ILE A 826 14.57 -4.28 -14.95
C ILE A 826 14.76 -5.13 -16.20
N ILE A 827 15.86 -5.89 -16.27
CA ILE A 827 16.20 -6.70 -17.44
C ILE A 827 16.13 -8.18 -17.06
N VAL A 828 15.19 -8.92 -17.65
CA VAL A 828 15.12 -10.38 -17.56
C VAL A 828 15.88 -10.95 -18.76
N HIS A 829 16.88 -11.80 -18.51
CA HIS A 829 17.75 -12.38 -19.53
C HIS A 829 16.98 -13.32 -20.46
N GLY A 830 16.20 -14.24 -19.91
CA GLY A 830 15.27 -15.11 -20.63
C GLY A 830 15.90 -16.31 -21.35
N ASP A 831 17.23 -16.40 -21.42
CA ASP A 831 17.96 -17.54 -22.01
C ASP A 831 19.27 -17.88 -21.30
N LEU A 832 19.24 -18.05 -19.99
CA LEU A 832 20.44 -18.38 -19.21
C LEU A 832 20.78 -19.88 -19.32
N LYS A 833 21.98 -20.20 -19.83
CA LYS A 833 22.50 -21.57 -20.05
C LYS A 833 24.04 -21.57 -20.18
N PRO A 834 24.74 -22.71 -20.05
CA PRO A 834 26.20 -22.74 -20.10
C PRO A 834 26.83 -22.15 -21.37
N SER A 835 26.18 -22.24 -22.53
CA SER A 835 26.73 -21.70 -23.79
C SER A 835 26.75 -20.16 -23.81
N ASN A 836 25.94 -19.53 -22.96
CA ASN A 836 25.80 -18.07 -22.86
C ASN A 836 26.65 -17.47 -21.73
N ILE A 837 27.46 -18.31 -21.07
CA ILE A 837 28.42 -17.90 -20.04
C ILE A 837 29.81 -18.06 -20.63
N LEU A 838 30.46 -16.94 -20.93
CA LEU A 838 31.80 -16.91 -21.52
C LEU A 838 32.86 -16.62 -20.45
N LEU A 839 34.07 -17.12 -20.66
CA LEU A 839 35.18 -17.01 -19.72
C LEU A 839 36.32 -16.18 -20.31
N ASP A 840 36.75 -15.17 -19.57
CA ASP A 840 37.93 -14.36 -19.94
C ASP A 840 39.25 -15.04 -19.55
N ASP A 841 40.37 -14.39 -19.79
CA ASP A 841 41.72 -14.89 -19.48
C ASP A 841 41.91 -15.31 -18.01
N ASP A 842 41.22 -14.64 -17.08
CA ASP A 842 41.31 -14.89 -15.64
C ASP A 842 40.27 -15.92 -15.14
N MET A 843 39.53 -16.57 -16.06
CA MET A 843 38.42 -17.47 -15.78
C MET A 843 37.24 -16.79 -15.05
N VAL A 844 37.09 -15.47 -15.20
CA VAL A 844 35.93 -14.73 -14.70
C VAL A 844 34.76 -14.95 -15.65
N ALA A 845 33.57 -15.17 -15.10
CA ALA A 845 32.39 -15.42 -15.90
C ALA A 845 31.72 -14.14 -16.39
N HIS A 846 31.37 -14.12 -17.67
CA HIS A 846 30.65 -13.05 -18.37
C HIS A 846 29.37 -13.60 -18.99
N VAL A 847 28.22 -13.15 -18.49
CA VAL A 847 26.91 -13.53 -19.05
C VAL A 847 26.65 -12.70 -20.30
N GLY A 848 26.34 -13.36 -21.40
CA GLY A 848 26.05 -12.75 -22.71
C GLY A 848 24.81 -13.32 -23.38
N ASP A 849 24.52 -12.82 -24.59
CA ASP A 849 23.37 -13.20 -25.43
C ASP A 849 21.98 -12.77 -24.90
N PHE A 850 21.76 -11.45 -24.92
CA PHE A 850 20.49 -10.81 -24.54
C PHE A 850 19.42 -10.82 -25.65
N GLY A 851 19.53 -11.72 -26.64
CA GLY A 851 18.63 -11.77 -27.78
C GLY A 851 17.16 -12.03 -27.41
N LEU A 852 16.94 -12.71 -26.29
CA LEU A 852 15.61 -12.99 -25.74
C LEU A 852 15.20 -12.06 -24.59
N ALA A 853 16.05 -11.09 -24.23
CA ALA A 853 15.86 -10.27 -23.04
C ALA A 853 14.56 -9.46 -23.05
N ARG A 854 14.03 -9.21 -21.86
CA ARG A 854 12.82 -8.42 -21.62
C ARG A 854 13.12 -7.27 -20.69
N PHE A 855 12.67 -6.09 -21.09
CA PHE A 855 12.83 -4.85 -20.36
C PHE A 855 11.49 -4.50 -19.73
N PHE A 856 11.43 -4.52 -18.41
CA PHE A 856 10.24 -4.13 -17.68
C PHE A 856 10.29 -2.62 -17.42
N GLY A 857 9.41 -1.89 -18.11
CA GLY A 857 9.34 -0.42 -18.08
C GLY A 857 9.82 0.28 -19.37
N THR A 858 9.77 -0.37 -20.55
CA THR A 858 9.96 0.29 -21.87
C THR A 858 8.87 -0.04 -22.91
N SER A 859 8.48 0.94 -23.75
CA SER A 859 7.34 0.90 -24.70
C SER A 859 7.76 0.19 -25.97
N TYR A 860 7.82 -1.12 -25.91
CA TYR A 860 7.83 -1.91 -27.14
C TYR A 860 6.66 -2.90 -27.16
N PRO A 861 5.98 -3.02 -28.32
CA PRO A 861 4.80 -3.87 -28.46
C PRO A 861 5.15 -5.33 -28.19
N ASN A 862 4.51 -5.91 -27.17
CA ASN A 862 4.63 -7.31 -26.82
C ASN A 862 3.79 -8.20 -27.75
N SER A 863 4.36 -8.63 -28.87
CA SER A 863 3.76 -9.66 -29.73
C SER A 863 4.78 -10.70 -30.19
N SER A 864 4.94 -11.78 -29.40
CA SER A 864 5.33 -13.07 -29.96
C SER A 864 4.79 -14.23 -29.11
N THR A 865 3.85 -14.95 -29.73
CA THR A 865 3.37 -16.28 -29.38
C THR A 865 4.39 -17.31 -29.90
N GLY A 866 5.32 -17.73 -29.05
CA GLY A 866 6.32 -18.76 -29.34
C GLY A 866 6.91 -19.26 -28.03
N ILE A 867 7.39 -20.51 -28.00
CA ILE A 867 8.05 -21.12 -26.83
C ILE A 867 9.23 -20.23 -26.41
N ARG A 868 9.30 -19.89 -25.12
CA ARG A 868 10.24 -18.90 -24.56
C ARG A 868 11.35 -19.61 -23.77
N GLY A 869 12.60 -19.35 -24.13
CA GLY A 869 13.80 -19.92 -23.51
C GLY A 869 14.26 -21.25 -24.14
N THR A 870 15.46 -21.72 -23.76
CA THR A 870 16.03 -22.99 -24.24
C THR A 870 15.43 -24.21 -23.52
N ILE A 871 15.10 -25.26 -24.28
CA ILE A 871 14.58 -26.54 -23.77
C ILE A 871 15.54 -27.11 -22.71
N GLY A 872 14.99 -27.54 -21.57
CA GLY A 872 15.74 -28.06 -20.43
C GLY A 872 16.12 -26.99 -19.38
N TYR A 873 16.27 -25.73 -19.79
CA TYR A 873 16.67 -24.60 -18.91
C TYR A 873 15.53 -23.63 -18.62
N ALA A 874 14.58 -23.50 -19.56
CA ALA A 874 13.43 -22.62 -19.42
C ALA A 874 12.53 -23.05 -18.27
N ALA A 875 12.02 -22.08 -17.52
CA ALA A 875 11.06 -22.32 -16.45
C ALA A 875 9.76 -22.94 -17.00
N PRO A 876 9.15 -23.94 -16.33
CA PRO A 876 8.00 -24.67 -16.86
C PRO A 876 6.82 -23.76 -17.26
N GLU A 877 6.61 -22.66 -16.54
CA GLU A 877 5.60 -21.65 -16.82
C GLU A 877 5.76 -20.97 -18.18
N TYR A 878 6.98 -20.92 -18.74
CA TYR A 878 7.24 -20.36 -20.07
C TYR A 878 6.69 -21.25 -21.19
N GLY A 879 6.63 -22.56 -20.98
CA GLY A 879 5.98 -23.52 -21.87
C GLY A 879 4.45 -23.40 -21.88
N LEU A 880 3.86 -22.82 -20.83
CA LEU A 880 2.41 -22.58 -20.70
C LEU A 880 1.97 -21.21 -21.26
N GLY A 881 2.91 -20.44 -21.84
CA GLY A 881 2.61 -19.15 -22.45
C GLY A 881 2.67 -17.94 -21.49
N ASN A 882 3.14 -18.12 -20.26
CA ASN A 882 3.31 -17.03 -19.30
C ASN A 882 4.44 -16.05 -19.70
N GLU A 883 4.46 -14.88 -19.08
CA GLU A 883 5.51 -13.87 -19.30
C GLU A 883 6.84 -14.27 -18.66
N MET A 884 7.96 -13.82 -19.26
CA MET A 884 9.30 -14.03 -18.69
C MET A 884 9.43 -13.20 -17.42
N THR A 885 9.93 -13.78 -16.35
CA THR A 885 10.08 -13.13 -15.04
C THR A 885 11.50 -13.29 -14.51
N THR A 886 11.89 -12.45 -13.56
CA THR A 886 13.16 -12.61 -12.81
C THR A 886 13.21 -13.97 -12.10
N SER A 887 12.06 -14.48 -11.63
CA SER A 887 11.95 -15.82 -11.04
C SER A 887 12.27 -16.94 -12.03
N GLY A 888 11.93 -16.79 -13.32
CA GLY A 888 12.28 -17.79 -14.32
C GLY A 888 13.75 -17.78 -14.71
N ASP A 889 14.44 -16.63 -14.67
CA ASP A 889 15.91 -16.59 -14.77
C ASP A 889 16.57 -17.29 -13.56
N ALA A 890 16.02 -17.11 -12.35
CA ALA A 890 16.48 -17.81 -11.15
C ALA A 890 16.28 -19.34 -11.27
N TYR A 891 15.20 -19.79 -11.90
CA TYR A 891 15.01 -21.21 -12.23
C TYR A 891 16.09 -21.71 -13.20
N SER A 892 16.36 -20.98 -14.29
CA SER A 892 17.42 -21.34 -15.25
C SER A 892 18.80 -21.37 -14.60
N PHE A 893 19.09 -20.45 -13.66
CA PHE A 893 20.31 -20.47 -12.85
C PHE A 893 20.38 -21.70 -11.94
N GLY A 894 19.26 -22.15 -11.38
CA GLY A 894 19.17 -23.41 -10.64
C GLY A 894 19.51 -24.63 -11.49
N ILE A 895 18.99 -24.70 -12.72
CA ILE A 895 19.33 -25.79 -13.66
C ILE A 895 20.82 -25.75 -14.04
N LEU A 896 21.36 -24.57 -14.35
CA LEU A 896 22.78 -24.37 -14.62
C LEU A 896 23.65 -24.88 -13.46
N LEU A 897 23.27 -24.57 -12.21
CA LEU A 897 23.99 -25.04 -11.03
C LEU A 897 24.00 -26.56 -10.95
N LEU A 898 22.85 -27.21 -11.17
CA LEU A 898 22.76 -28.67 -11.16
C LEU A 898 23.61 -29.31 -12.26
N GLU A 899 23.60 -28.75 -13.47
CA GLU A 899 24.39 -29.26 -14.59
C GLU A 899 25.89 -29.15 -14.33
N VAL A 900 26.37 -28.00 -13.82
CA VAL A 900 27.79 -27.79 -13.52
C VAL A 900 28.26 -28.75 -12.41
N MET A 901 27.40 -29.04 -11.43
CA MET A 901 27.74 -29.92 -10.30
C MET A 901 27.68 -31.40 -10.68
N THR A 902 26.77 -31.79 -11.57
CA THR A 902 26.59 -33.19 -12.01
C THR A 902 27.40 -33.56 -13.25
N GLY A 903 27.84 -32.57 -14.03
CA GLY A 903 28.42 -32.76 -15.35
C GLY A 903 27.43 -33.32 -16.38
N LYS A 904 26.12 -33.20 -16.14
CA LYS A 904 25.06 -33.79 -16.96
C LYS A 904 24.12 -32.72 -17.51
N SER A 905 24.00 -32.65 -18.83
CA SER A 905 23.08 -31.72 -19.51
C SER A 905 21.63 -32.07 -19.18
N PRO A 906 20.74 -31.09 -18.93
CA PRO A 906 19.32 -31.35 -18.67
C PRO A 906 18.58 -32.07 -19.83
N THR A 907 19.21 -32.18 -21.01
CA THR A 907 18.70 -32.90 -22.19
C THR A 907 19.51 -34.16 -22.51
N ASP A 908 20.34 -34.66 -21.60
CA ASP A 908 21.08 -35.93 -21.77
C ASP A 908 20.08 -37.11 -21.88
N ASP A 909 20.34 -38.06 -22.79
CA ASP A 909 19.48 -39.21 -23.09
C ASP A 909 19.20 -40.09 -21.87
N ILE A 910 20.03 -40.01 -20.82
CA ILE A 910 19.78 -40.67 -19.53
C ILE A 910 18.50 -40.19 -18.83
N PHE A 911 17.96 -39.02 -19.19
CA PHE A 911 16.77 -38.43 -18.61
C PHE A 911 15.52 -38.76 -19.44
N ASN A 912 15.02 -40.00 -19.30
CA ASN A 912 13.80 -40.48 -19.95
C ASN A 912 12.66 -40.79 -18.95
N GLU A 913 11.43 -40.81 -19.46
CA GLU A 913 10.17 -41.35 -18.91
C GLU A 913 9.73 -41.03 -17.47
N ASN A 914 10.52 -40.34 -16.63
CA ASN A 914 10.15 -39.70 -15.35
C ASN A 914 11.35 -39.12 -14.57
N LEU A 915 12.60 -39.32 -15.03
CA LEU A 915 13.82 -38.84 -14.37
C LEU A 915 14.26 -37.50 -14.96
N SER A 916 14.31 -36.44 -14.14
CA SER A 916 14.87 -35.13 -14.53
C SER A 916 16.21 -34.90 -13.84
N LEU A 917 17.01 -33.96 -14.36
CA LEU A 917 18.28 -33.55 -13.75
C LEU A 917 18.13 -33.20 -12.26
N HIS A 918 17.05 -32.51 -11.88
CA HIS A 918 16.70 -32.24 -10.49
C HIS A 918 16.49 -33.52 -9.66
N LYS A 919 15.70 -34.49 -10.17
CA LYS A 919 15.46 -35.76 -9.47
C LYS A 919 16.74 -36.59 -9.36
N PHE A 920 17.58 -36.58 -10.40
CA PHE A 920 18.88 -37.25 -10.40
C PHE A 920 19.83 -36.66 -9.34
N ALA A 921 19.96 -35.34 -9.29
CA ALA A 921 20.76 -34.68 -8.25
C ALA A 921 20.17 -34.91 -6.84
N SER A 922 18.85 -34.87 -6.69
CA SER A 922 18.18 -35.11 -5.40
C SER A 922 18.37 -36.54 -4.89
N ALA A 923 18.45 -37.54 -5.78
CA ALA A 923 18.71 -38.93 -5.38
C ALA A 923 20.14 -39.13 -4.87
N ALA A 924 21.10 -38.32 -5.33
CA ALA A 924 22.49 -38.35 -4.88
C ALA A 924 22.73 -37.62 -3.55
N LEU A 925 21.73 -36.92 -3.01
CA LEU A 925 21.78 -36.20 -1.73
C LEU A 925 21.21 -37.00 -0.54
N GLN A 926 20.78 -38.26 -0.74
CA GLN A 926 20.42 -39.14 0.36
C GLN A 926 21.67 -39.70 1.03
N ASP A 927 22.20 -38.92 1.98
CA ASP A 927 22.82 -39.36 3.24
C ASP A 927 22.76 -38.21 4.26
#